data_AF-A0A9E2ID33-F1
#
_entry.id   AF-A0A9E2ID33-F1
#
_cell.length_a   1.000
_cell.length_b   1.000
_cell.length_c   1.000
_cell.angle_alpha   90.00
_cell.angle_beta   90.00
_cell.angle_gamma   90.00
#
_symmetry.space_group_name_H-M   'P 1'
#
loop_
_entity.id
_entity.type
_entity.pdbx_description
1 polymer ?
#
loop_
_entity_poly.entity_id
_entity_poly.type
_entity_poly.pdbx_seq_one_letter_code
_entity_poly.pdbx_strand_id
1 'polypeptide(L)'
;MLNSDDPSAAPPEPDKRFTLSVSEATTAYYLDVSNAEALGFDITARDSLDTSNNDAEEGTPQWVFGYDIGGLVYSDRGTTLIGSGKSIALIINGVSQGAEVTDGSSNYIFSKIDYSSGDLILVYIDGDAVDGNTIAIAGTPADITDLNIYGSTVIARHENAGPITNTTFDTGYYADAGNVVYTDPAGTGNLALSSGTDFLVWTGDTYTPGGNLTTDELIIQTGATYTAGSGTITVSGDFTNAGTFTPGTSTVIFDGTTSLTSGGSLLNNAQIGTDTASGSVTLADAADIDGLLTFNTTGGTASLDLSSQTLNYAGAALDLTLADTFTATGSTVIFDGTTTLTSAGNSFNNVQIGSATSGGSLTLADEADIDGAVSVGSANPTEFVLTGKTLLYGGSNLNLNNLDIFTVAGSTVTLDGAGAQSITSESNIYNNLTITNASGAGVTFADAFSAANLTCNTASAKLTFGAGLTYTIIGTLTLNGQATGTRIVLDSSDGATRFNFDVSGGAQNVYYVDVSNSGVAGTAGNDITARYSVNGGNNDDADASPHWIFTLDILGTVYSDRGITGVGAGYDIALVINGASQGSADTDAGSEYNFVDVTYSSGDVILVYINNEDVQGNTVTIGASGSIYDLHIYGDAVIARHETAGPVTNAVFNTAKGGATDPDILYSVSGSDLTMISASAGFLVWQDKTYTPGGDLDAGDIIIQTGAIFSPEANTINISGDWANSGTFTAGAGAVIFDKTTGAQTLNAGASSFYDLQHTQAGTLQLLTNNL
;
A
#
# COMPACT_ATOMS: atom_id res chain seq x y z
N MET A 1 -73.97 28.23 -3.68
CA MET A 1 -75.15 27.75 -4.41
C MET A 1 -75.65 28.84 -5.35
N LEU A 2 -75.32 28.71 -6.63
CA LEU A 2 -75.96 29.39 -7.74
C LEU A 2 -76.96 28.39 -8.33
N ASN A 3 -78.26 28.62 -8.10
CA ASN A 3 -79.33 27.76 -8.58
C ASN A 3 -80.57 28.62 -8.86
N SER A 4 -81.34 28.29 -9.89
CA SER A 4 -82.60 28.92 -10.27
C SER A 4 -83.85 28.37 -9.57
N ASP A 5 -83.74 27.31 -8.74
CA ASP A 5 -84.91 26.69 -8.11
C ASP A 5 -85.42 27.45 -6.88
N ASP A 6 -86.71 27.82 -6.93
CA ASP A 6 -87.51 28.23 -5.77
C ASP A 6 -87.84 26.97 -4.95
N PRO A 7 -87.47 26.88 -3.66
CA PRO A 7 -87.71 25.70 -2.82
C PRO A 7 -89.20 25.37 -2.60
N SER A 8 -90.14 26.11 -3.18
CA SER A 8 -91.59 25.91 -3.06
C SER A 8 -92.32 25.38 -4.31
N ALA A 9 -91.63 25.07 -5.42
CA ALA A 9 -92.26 24.63 -6.67
C ALA A 9 -92.03 23.15 -7.05
N ALA A 10 -92.99 22.58 -7.80
CA ALA A 10 -93.00 21.20 -8.32
C ALA A 10 -91.83 20.93 -9.30
N PRO A 11 -91.55 19.67 -9.74
CA PRO A 11 -90.23 19.27 -10.23
C PRO A 11 -89.78 20.11 -11.44
N PRO A 12 -88.46 20.37 -11.56
CA PRO A 12 -87.91 21.33 -12.50
C PRO A 12 -88.26 20.97 -13.95
N GLU A 13 -88.66 21.98 -14.73
CA GLU A 13 -88.70 21.85 -16.19
C GLU A 13 -87.25 21.75 -16.70
N PRO A 14 -86.93 20.84 -17.66
CA PRO A 14 -85.56 20.58 -18.11
C PRO A 14 -84.79 21.80 -18.67
N ASP A 15 -85.50 22.86 -19.10
CA ASP A 15 -84.93 23.90 -19.98
C ASP A 15 -84.73 25.28 -19.34
N LYS A 16 -84.77 25.43 -18.01
CA LYS A 16 -84.58 26.73 -17.34
C LYS A 16 -83.23 26.84 -16.65
N ARG A 17 -82.23 27.36 -17.38
CA ARG A 17 -80.96 27.82 -16.82
C ARG A 17 -80.98 29.31 -16.51
N PHE A 18 -80.32 29.74 -15.44
CA PHE A 18 -79.97 31.15 -15.25
C PHE A 18 -78.71 31.46 -16.07
N THR A 19 -78.78 32.52 -16.86
CA THR A 19 -77.65 32.97 -17.67
C THR A 19 -76.74 33.91 -16.88
N LEU A 20 -75.50 33.49 -16.60
CA LEU A 20 -74.46 34.36 -16.09
C LEU A 20 -73.66 34.92 -17.27
N SER A 21 -73.91 36.19 -17.61
CA SER A 21 -73.17 36.85 -18.68
C SER A 21 -71.92 37.54 -18.14
N VAL A 22 -70.78 37.20 -18.72
CA VAL A 22 -69.48 37.81 -18.42
C VAL A 22 -68.93 38.52 -19.67
N SER A 23 -68.26 39.64 -19.49
CA SER A 23 -67.71 40.46 -20.59
C SER A 23 -66.29 40.08 -20.99
N GLU A 24 -65.67 39.14 -20.28
CA GLU A 24 -64.36 38.54 -20.51
C GLU A 24 -64.33 37.15 -19.87
N ALA A 25 -63.34 36.32 -20.21
CA ALA A 25 -63.17 35.02 -19.57
C ALA A 25 -62.90 35.22 -18.07
N THR A 26 -63.64 34.52 -17.21
CA THR A 26 -63.59 34.72 -15.76
C THR A 26 -63.50 33.38 -15.03
N THR A 27 -62.74 33.36 -13.93
CA THR A 27 -62.68 32.24 -12.99
C THR A 27 -63.47 32.54 -11.73
N ALA A 28 -64.29 31.58 -11.29
CA ALA A 28 -65.01 31.60 -10.03
C ALA A 28 -64.62 30.38 -9.19
N TYR A 29 -64.66 30.51 -7.86
CA TYR A 29 -64.16 29.50 -6.92
C TYR A 29 -65.23 29.10 -5.90
N TYR A 30 -65.20 27.84 -5.45
CA TYR A 30 -66.04 27.31 -4.34
C TYR A 30 -67.55 27.47 -4.54
N LEU A 31 -68.02 27.26 -5.77
CA LEU A 31 -69.43 27.33 -6.11
C LEU A 31 -70.08 25.95 -6.08
N ASP A 32 -71.35 25.93 -5.72
CA ASP A 32 -72.23 24.81 -6.04
C ASP A 32 -73.13 25.36 -7.14
N VAL A 33 -72.97 24.87 -8.36
CA VAL A 33 -73.60 25.41 -9.56
C VAL A 33 -74.60 24.38 -10.08
N SER A 34 -75.85 24.80 -10.22
CA SER A 34 -76.89 24.03 -10.90
C SER A 34 -77.78 24.96 -11.73
N ASN A 35 -78.35 24.42 -12.81
CA ASN A 35 -79.23 25.14 -13.73
C ASN A 35 -78.60 26.46 -14.23
N ALA A 36 -77.35 26.45 -14.68
CA ALA A 36 -76.63 27.66 -15.09
C ALA A 36 -76.10 27.59 -16.53
N GLU A 37 -76.17 28.71 -17.25
CA GLU A 37 -75.60 28.88 -18.60
C GLU A 37 -74.64 30.08 -18.59
N ALA A 38 -73.49 29.97 -19.25
CA ALA A 38 -72.54 31.05 -19.45
C ALA A 38 -72.84 31.78 -20.76
N LEU A 39 -72.74 33.11 -20.75
CA LEU A 39 -72.97 33.91 -21.97
C LEU A 39 -71.87 34.97 -22.14
N GLY A 40 -71.35 35.06 -23.36
CA GLY A 40 -70.27 35.98 -23.73
C GLY A 40 -68.92 35.28 -23.79
N PHE A 41 -68.46 34.74 -22.67
CA PHE A 41 -67.22 33.97 -22.54
C PHE A 41 -67.43 32.78 -21.59
N ASP A 42 -66.54 31.79 -21.67
CA ASP A 42 -66.52 30.66 -20.72
C ASP A 42 -66.34 31.17 -19.27
N ILE A 43 -67.07 30.55 -18.34
CA ILE A 43 -66.94 30.77 -16.90
C ILE A 43 -66.30 29.53 -16.30
N THR A 44 -65.06 29.66 -15.86
CA THR A 44 -64.33 28.55 -15.25
C THR A 44 -64.67 28.48 -13.77
N ALA A 45 -65.32 27.40 -13.33
CA ALA A 45 -65.67 27.14 -11.94
C ALA A 45 -64.67 26.15 -11.33
N ARG A 46 -63.72 26.68 -10.56
CA ARG A 46 -62.73 25.91 -9.81
C ARG A 46 -63.26 25.61 -8.41
N ASP A 47 -62.84 24.49 -7.83
CA ASP A 47 -63.29 23.98 -6.53
C ASP A 47 -64.82 23.95 -6.39
N SER A 48 -65.51 23.69 -7.50
CA SER A 48 -66.95 23.90 -7.62
C SER A 48 -67.66 22.60 -7.97
N LEU A 49 -68.82 22.38 -7.38
CA LEU A 49 -69.67 21.22 -7.67
C LEU A 49 -70.56 21.54 -8.89
N ASP A 50 -70.52 20.67 -9.90
CA ASP A 50 -71.52 20.63 -10.97
C ASP A 50 -72.70 19.77 -10.52
N THR A 51 -73.71 20.39 -9.90
CA THR A 51 -74.75 19.64 -9.17
C THR A 51 -75.96 19.27 -10.02
N SER A 52 -76.22 19.93 -11.16
CA SER A 52 -77.15 19.47 -12.23
C SER A 52 -77.47 20.57 -13.26
N ASN A 53 -77.70 20.18 -14.52
CA ASN A 53 -78.26 21.02 -15.61
C ASN A 53 -77.50 22.33 -15.89
N ASN A 54 -76.18 22.32 -15.80
CA ASN A 54 -75.34 23.40 -16.33
C ASN A 54 -75.06 23.19 -17.82
N ASP A 55 -74.70 24.24 -18.54
CA ASP A 55 -74.31 24.17 -19.96
C ASP A 55 -72.89 23.62 -20.19
N ALA A 56 -72.31 22.99 -19.18
CA ALA A 56 -71.06 22.24 -19.31
C ALA A 56 -71.20 21.23 -20.46
N GLU A 57 -70.26 21.29 -21.40
CA GLU A 57 -70.19 20.45 -22.61
C GLU A 57 -71.15 20.79 -23.75
N GLU A 58 -71.94 21.87 -23.66
CA GLU A 58 -72.89 22.27 -24.72
C GLU A 58 -72.32 23.26 -25.76
N GLY A 59 -71.01 23.55 -25.67
CA GLY A 59 -70.27 24.40 -26.61
C GLY A 59 -70.06 25.83 -26.09
N THR A 60 -69.01 26.50 -26.58
CA THR A 60 -68.60 27.82 -26.07
C THR A 60 -69.61 28.92 -26.43
N PRO A 61 -69.96 29.84 -25.51
CA PRO A 61 -69.50 29.92 -24.13
C PRO A 61 -70.22 28.94 -23.17
N GLN A 62 -69.51 28.38 -22.18
CA GLN A 62 -70.03 27.41 -21.20
C GLN A 62 -69.47 27.59 -19.78
N TRP A 63 -70.10 26.96 -18.77
CA TRP A 63 -69.48 26.66 -17.49
C TRP A 63 -68.44 25.53 -17.65
N VAL A 64 -67.23 25.76 -17.15
CA VAL A 64 -66.13 24.79 -17.20
C VAL A 64 -65.78 24.37 -15.78
N PHE A 65 -66.02 23.10 -15.45
CA PHE A 65 -65.67 22.48 -14.17
C PHE A 65 -64.42 21.60 -14.30
N GLY A 66 -63.80 21.27 -13.17
CA GLY A 66 -62.61 20.41 -13.10
C GLY A 66 -61.27 21.13 -13.26
N TYR A 67 -60.22 20.32 -13.36
CA TYR A 67 -58.81 20.74 -13.41
C TYR A 67 -58.07 20.17 -14.62
N ASP A 68 -57.05 20.89 -15.07
CA ASP A 68 -56.14 20.40 -16.09
C ASP A 68 -55.03 19.58 -15.40
N ILE A 69 -54.81 18.35 -15.89
CA ILE A 69 -53.68 17.51 -15.49
C ILE A 69 -52.82 17.29 -16.73
N GLY A 70 -51.56 17.69 -16.68
CA GLY A 70 -50.67 17.62 -17.83
C GLY A 70 -49.20 17.74 -17.47
N GLY A 71 -48.38 17.52 -18.47
CA GLY A 71 -46.93 17.60 -18.37
C GLY A 71 -46.25 17.24 -19.69
N LEU A 72 -44.92 17.24 -19.65
CA LEU A 72 -44.07 16.86 -20.77
C LEU A 72 -43.72 15.36 -20.70
N VAL A 73 -43.64 14.73 -21.87
CA VAL A 73 -43.28 13.31 -21.99
C VAL A 73 -41.91 13.19 -22.64
N TYR A 74 -41.05 12.39 -22.02
CA TYR A 74 -39.67 12.17 -22.44
C TYR A 74 -39.43 10.71 -22.80
N SER A 75 -38.61 10.46 -23.82
CA SER A 75 -38.16 9.11 -24.17
C SER A 75 -37.06 8.59 -23.25
N ASP A 76 -36.49 9.48 -22.43
CA ASP A 76 -35.46 9.19 -21.43
C ASP A 76 -35.80 9.92 -20.11
N ARG A 77 -34.79 10.05 -19.24
CA ARG A 77 -34.88 10.66 -17.90
C ARG A 77 -34.93 12.19 -17.91
N GLY A 78 -35.86 12.75 -18.69
CA GLY A 78 -36.17 14.18 -18.65
C GLY A 78 -35.32 15.07 -19.56
N THR A 79 -34.61 14.51 -20.54
CA THR A 79 -33.77 15.29 -21.47
C THR A 79 -34.28 15.29 -22.90
N THR A 80 -34.67 14.14 -23.44
CA THR A 80 -35.15 13.99 -24.82
C THR A 80 -36.67 13.86 -24.83
N LEU A 81 -37.36 14.84 -25.40
CA LEU A 81 -38.80 14.81 -25.57
C LEU A 81 -39.23 13.69 -26.55
N ILE A 82 -40.35 13.02 -26.24
CA ILE A 82 -40.79 11.81 -26.98
C ILE A 82 -41.38 12.08 -28.37
N GLY A 83 -41.79 13.32 -28.63
CA GLY A 83 -42.48 13.74 -29.86
C GLY A 83 -44.02 13.72 -29.74
N SER A 84 -44.68 14.02 -30.87
CA SER A 84 -46.14 14.13 -30.97
C SER A 84 -46.84 12.80 -31.26
N GLY A 85 -48.11 12.70 -30.87
CA GLY A 85 -48.99 11.59 -31.24
C GLY A 85 -48.81 10.34 -30.39
N LYS A 86 -48.18 10.46 -29.22
CA LYS A 86 -48.03 9.38 -28.25
C LYS A 86 -49.26 9.34 -27.35
N SER A 87 -49.87 8.17 -27.19
CA SER A 87 -51.04 8.00 -26.32
C SER A 87 -50.59 8.00 -24.87
N ILE A 88 -51.23 8.83 -24.05
CA ILE A 88 -51.03 8.93 -22.61
C ILE A 88 -52.36 8.59 -21.96
N ALA A 89 -52.38 7.67 -21.00
CA ALA A 89 -53.58 7.30 -20.26
C ALA A 89 -53.58 7.95 -18.87
N LEU A 90 -54.77 8.32 -18.38
CA LEU A 90 -54.99 8.85 -17.03
C LEU A 90 -55.84 7.89 -16.21
N ILE A 91 -55.37 7.58 -15.01
CA ILE A 91 -56.07 6.75 -14.02
C ILE A 91 -56.20 7.56 -12.73
N ILE A 92 -57.39 7.55 -12.14
CA ILE A 92 -57.66 8.14 -10.82
C ILE A 92 -58.15 7.02 -9.90
N ASN A 93 -57.45 6.77 -8.78
CA ASN A 93 -57.79 5.73 -7.80
C ASN A 93 -58.02 4.34 -8.43
N GLY A 94 -57.17 3.95 -9.39
CA GLY A 94 -57.29 2.69 -10.12
C GLY A 94 -58.39 2.65 -11.19
N VAL A 95 -59.05 3.77 -11.48
CA VAL A 95 -60.12 3.87 -12.50
C VAL A 95 -59.67 4.75 -13.67
N SER A 96 -59.72 4.20 -14.88
CA SER A 96 -59.37 4.93 -16.11
C SER A 96 -60.32 6.10 -16.38
N GLN A 97 -59.73 7.26 -16.71
CA GLN A 97 -60.41 8.48 -17.13
C GLN A 97 -60.30 8.72 -18.65
N GLY A 98 -59.67 7.81 -19.39
CA GLY A 98 -59.42 7.93 -20.82
C GLY A 98 -57.95 8.16 -21.16
N ALA A 99 -57.71 8.50 -22.43
CA ALA A 99 -56.38 8.74 -22.99
C ALA A 99 -56.37 9.98 -23.86
N GLU A 100 -55.24 10.68 -23.85
CA GLU A 100 -54.94 11.87 -24.66
C GLU A 100 -53.66 11.66 -25.46
N VAL A 101 -53.37 12.52 -26.43
CA VAL A 101 -52.15 12.42 -27.24
C VAL A 101 -51.21 13.59 -27.02
N THR A 102 -49.91 13.32 -27.05
CA THR A 102 -48.90 14.38 -27.00
C THR A 102 -48.97 15.30 -28.22
N ASP A 103 -48.80 16.61 -28.00
CA ASP A 103 -48.76 17.62 -29.04
C ASP A 103 -47.38 17.73 -29.72
N GLY A 104 -47.20 18.73 -30.60
CA GLY A 104 -45.93 19.00 -31.29
C GLY A 104 -44.75 19.35 -30.36
N SER A 105 -45.02 19.70 -29.10
CA SER A 105 -44.04 19.99 -28.05
C SER A 105 -43.88 18.84 -27.05
N SER A 106 -44.49 17.68 -27.32
CA SER A 106 -44.55 16.51 -26.43
C SER A 106 -45.31 16.75 -25.12
N ASN A 107 -46.20 17.75 -25.10
CA ASN A 107 -47.05 18.04 -23.96
C ASN A 107 -48.37 17.26 -24.08
N TYR A 108 -48.89 16.75 -22.98
CA TYR A 108 -50.25 16.20 -22.89
C TYR A 108 -51.05 16.97 -21.84
N ILE A 109 -52.36 17.09 -22.05
CA ILE A 109 -53.29 17.74 -21.11
C ILE A 109 -54.59 16.97 -21.12
N PHE A 110 -55.00 16.48 -19.95
CA PHE A 110 -56.36 16.06 -19.66
C PHE A 110 -57.09 17.24 -19.06
N SER A 111 -58.10 17.75 -19.76
CA SER A 111 -58.90 18.87 -19.29
C SER A 111 -60.17 18.42 -18.59
N LYS A 112 -60.66 19.25 -17.67
CA LYS A 112 -61.92 19.03 -16.95
C LYS A 112 -61.92 17.77 -16.09
N ILE A 113 -60.79 17.46 -15.45
CA ILE A 113 -60.69 16.31 -14.55
C ILE A 113 -61.10 16.73 -13.15
N ASP A 114 -62.13 16.06 -12.63
CA ASP A 114 -62.53 16.19 -11.24
C ASP A 114 -61.72 15.24 -10.36
N TYR A 115 -60.98 15.79 -9.40
CA TYR A 115 -60.26 15.04 -8.40
C TYR A 115 -60.26 15.79 -7.06
N SER A 116 -60.07 15.05 -5.97
CA SER A 116 -59.99 15.54 -4.60
C SER A 116 -58.58 15.39 -4.03
N SER A 117 -58.25 16.18 -3.01
CA SER A 117 -57.01 15.98 -2.25
C SER A 117 -56.95 14.56 -1.69
N GLY A 118 -55.82 13.90 -1.91
CA GLY A 118 -55.58 12.51 -1.53
C GLY A 118 -55.90 11.47 -2.60
N ASP A 119 -56.55 11.85 -3.70
CA ASP A 119 -56.74 10.96 -4.85
C ASP A 119 -55.40 10.57 -5.46
N LEU A 120 -55.33 9.35 -5.99
CA LEU A 120 -54.14 8.78 -6.60
C LEU A 120 -54.23 8.96 -8.11
N ILE A 121 -53.30 9.73 -8.65
CA ILE A 121 -53.21 10.04 -10.07
C ILE A 121 -52.08 9.20 -10.66
N LEU A 122 -52.40 8.31 -11.58
CA LEU A 122 -51.41 7.61 -12.40
C LEU A 122 -51.56 8.06 -13.84
N VAL A 123 -50.46 8.51 -14.43
CA VAL A 123 -50.33 8.76 -15.87
C VAL A 123 -49.25 7.87 -16.45
N TYR A 124 -49.49 7.33 -17.64
CA TYR A 124 -48.53 6.46 -18.32
C TYR A 124 -48.61 6.54 -19.84
N ILE A 125 -47.50 6.18 -20.49
CA ILE A 125 -47.43 6.05 -21.95
C ILE A 125 -48.12 4.73 -22.35
N ASP A 126 -49.17 4.81 -23.17
CA ASP A 126 -49.99 3.68 -23.59
C ASP A 126 -49.67 3.29 -25.05
N GLY A 127 -49.25 2.04 -25.26
CA GLY A 127 -49.10 1.46 -26.59
C GLY A 127 -47.95 2.01 -27.44
N ASP A 128 -46.92 2.61 -26.83
CA ASP A 128 -45.68 3.02 -27.52
C ASP A 128 -44.54 2.00 -27.34
N ALA A 129 -43.36 2.28 -27.92
CA ALA A 129 -42.18 1.45 -27.74
C ALA A 129 -41.39 1.79 -26.47
N VAL A 130 -41.70 2.94 -25.87
CA VAL A 130 -41.14 3.42 -24.61
C VAL A 130 -42.29 3.50 -23.62
N ASP A 131 -42.15 2.82 -22.49
CA ASP A 131 -43.10 2.86 -21.39
C ASP A 131 -42.58 3.78 -20.29
N GLY A 132 -43.46 4.34 -19.46
CA GLY A 132 -43.08 5.24 -18.38
C GLY A 132 -44.29 5.60 -17.55
N ASN A 133 -44.13 5.71 -16.23
CA ASN A 133 -45.24 5.95 -15.31
C ASN A 133 -44.90 7.09 -14.35
N THR A 134 -45.90 7.90 -14.03
CA THR A 134 -45.83 8.87 -12.94
C THR A 134 -47.04 8.68 -12.05
N ILE A 135 -46.80 8.40 -10.77
CA ILE A 135 -47.84 8.36 -9.75
C ILE A 135 -47.73 9.57 -8.82
N ALA A 136 -48.86 10.23 -8.59
CA ALA A 136 -48.99 11.37 -7.71
C ALA A 136 -50.09 11.17 -6.68
N ILE A 137 -49.88 11.62 -5.45
CA ILE A 137 -50.98 11.87 -4.51
C ILE A 137 -51.45 13.31 -4.73
N ALA A 138 -52.72 13.49 -5.09
CA ALA A 138 -53.30 14.80 -5.33
C ALA A 138 -53.28 15.70 -4.08
N GLY A 139 -53.00 16.97 -4.32
CA GLY A 139 -53.02 18.05 -3.34
C GLY A 139 -54.37 18.70 -3.22
N THR A 140 -54.40 19.91 -2.65
CA THR A 140 -55.57 20.79 -2.80
C THR A 140 -55.87 20.93 -4.30
N PRO A 141 -57.11 20.65 -4.76
CA PRO A 141 -57.41 20.59 -6.19
C PRO A 141 -57.01 21.87 -6.93
N ALA A 142 -56.20 21.72 -7.98
CA ALA A 142 -55.64 22.78 -8.80
C ALA A 142 -55.19 22.23 -10.17
N ASP A 143 -54.79 23.09 -11.10
CA ASP A 143 -54.16 22.58 -12.33
C ASP A 143 -52.77 21.99 -12.00
N ILE A 144 -52.51 20.76 -12.41
CA ILE A 144 -51.19 20.11 -12.34
C ILE A 144 -50.59 20.19 -13.73
N THR A 145 -49.55 21.01 -13.92
CA THR A 145 -49.02 21.34 -15.26
C THR A 145 -47.63 20.76 -15.52
N ASP A 146 -47.04 20.11 -14.54
CA ASP A 146 -45.68 19.58 -14.57
C ASP A 146 -45.63 18.08 -14.25
N LEU A 147 -46.74 17.34 -14.46
CA LEU A 147 -46.86 15.90 -14.26
C LEU A 147 -46.11 15.13 -15.37
N ASN A 148 -44.80 15.36 -15.45
CA ASN A 148 -43.96 14.81 -16.50
C ASN A 148 -43.87 13.28 -16.41
N ILE A 149 -43.67 12.63 -17.56
CA ILE A 149 -43.44 11.18 -17.66
C ILE A 149 -42.07 10.95 -18.29
N TYR A 150 -41.25 10.11 -17.66
CA TYR A 150 -39.94 9.72 -18.15
C TYR A 150 -39.95 8.28 -18.66
N GLY A 151 -39.32 8.07 -19.81
CA GLY A 151 -39.21 6.75 -20.42
C GLY A 151 -38.37 5.79 -19.57
N SER A 152 -38.82 4.54 -19.50
CA SER A 152 -38.30 3.46 -18.66
C SER A 152 -38.22 3.82 -17.17
N THR A 153 -39.05 4.74 -16.68
CA THR A 153 -39.01 5.20 -15.28
C THR A 153 -40.40 5.20 -14.66
N VAL A 154 -40.45 4.83 -13.38
CA VAL A 154 -41.58 5.04 -12.48
C VAL A 154 -41.25 6.19 -11.53
N ILE A 155 -41.99 7.28 -11.66
CA ILE A 155 -41.83 8.49 -10.85
C ILE A 155 -42.81 8.45 -9.68
N ALA A 156 -42.27 8.56 -8.47
CA ALA A 156 -43.01 8.78 -7.23
C ALA A 156 -43.00 10.28 -6.92
N ARG A 157 -44.18 10.92 -7.00
CA ARG A 157 -44.40 12.32 -6.55
C ARG A 157 -45.65 12.52 -5.69
N HIS A 158 -45.76 13.66 -5.00
CA HIS A 158 -46.97 14.03 -4.27
C HIS A 158 -47.22 15.53 -4.35
N GLU A 159 -48.48 15.92 -4.51
CA GLU A 159 -48.88 17.34 -4.54
C GLU A 159 -49.39 17.80 -3.15
N ASN A 160 -49.28 16.93 -2.13
CA ASN A 160 -49.71 17.19 -0.76
C ASN A 160 -48.56 17.07 0.26
N ALA A 161 -48.88 16.95 1.55
CA ALA A 161 -47.88 16.85 2.61
C ALA A 161 -47.42 15.41 2.93
N GLY A 162 -48.04 14.40 2.33
CA GLY A 162 -47.92 13.01 2.75
C GLY A 162 -46.95 12.22 1.87
N PRO A 163 -46.13 11.33 2.46
CA PRO A 163 -45.22 10.53 1.66
C PRO A 163 -46.00 9.54 0.80
N ILE A 164 -45.42 9.23 -0.34
CA ILE A 164 -45.85 8.13 -1.20
C ILE A 164 -45.35 6.83 -0.58
N THR A 165 -46.13 5.77 -0.69
CA THR A 165 -45.81 4.47 -0.10
C THR A 165 -46.09 3.35 -1.11
N ASN A 166 -45.64 2.13 -0.83
CA ASN A 166 -46.00 0.96 -1.65
C ASN A 166 -47.52 0.77 -1.73
N THR A 167 -48.25 1.09 -0.65
CA THR A 167 -49.72 1.07 -0.63
C THR A 167 -50.33 2.11 -1.58
N THR A 168 -49.66 3.24 -1.79
CA THR A 168 -50.05 4.24 -2.79
C THR A 168 -49.97 3.64 -4.20
N PHE A 169 -48.87 2.94 -4.52
CA PHE A 169 -48.71 2.25 -5.79
C PHE A 169 -49.76 1.15 -5.99
N ASP A 170 -50.04 0.35 -4.96
CA ASP A 170 -51.04 -0.73 -5.01
C ASP A 170 -52.48 -0.18 -5.19
N THR A 171 -52.86 0.84 -4.42
CA THR A 171 -54.21 1.43 -4.50
C THR A 171 -54.43 2.20 -5.81
N GLY A 172 -53.38 2.85 -6.33
CA GLY A 172 -53.41 3.56 -7.61
C GLY A 172 -53.17 2.68 -8.83
N TYR A 173 -52.92 1.38 -8.65
CA TYR A 173 -52.56 0.46 -9.72
C TYR A 173 -53.68 0.28 -10.75
N TYR A 174 -53.29 0.23 -12.02
CA TYR A 174 -54.16 -0.13 -13.13
C TYR A 174 -53.48 -1.23 -13.95
N ALA A 175 -54.21 -2.32 -14.21
CA ALA A 175 -53.65 -3.45 -14.94
C ALA A 175 -53.64 -3.17 -16.45
N ASP A 176 -52.53 -2.65 -16.95
CA ASP A 176 -52.23 -2.57 -18.38
C ASP A 176 -50.86 -3.17 -18.68
N ALA A 177 -50.88 -4.41 -19.16
CA ALA A 177 -49.68 -5.24 -19.25
C ALA A 177 -48.74 -4.73 -20.35
N GLY A 178 -47.56 -4.26 -19.94
CA GLY A 178 -46.54 -3.69 -20.81
C GLY A 178 -46.40 -2.19 -20.64
N ASN A 179 -47.47 -1.47 -20.24
CA ASN A 179 -47.46 -0.02 -20.16
C ASN A 179 -47.42 0.52 -18.72
N VAL A 180 -48.09 -0.16 -17.79
CA VAL A 180 -47.87 0.04 -16.35
C VAL A 180 -46.75 -0.91 -15.92
N VAL A 181 -45.55 -0.35 -15.76
CA VAL A 181 -44.29 -1.10 -15.61
C VAL A 181 -43.94 -1.38 -14.15
N TYR A 182 -44.91 -1.34 -13.24
CA TYR A 182 -44.76 -1.75 -11.85
C TYR A 182 -45.88 -2.67 -11.40
N THR A 183 -45.62 -3.48 -10.38
CA THR A 183 -46.60 -4.36 -9.76
C THR A 183 -46.39 -4.40 -8.25
N ASP A 184 -47.47 -4.64 -7.48
CA ASP A 184 -47.36 -5.25 -6.15
C ASP A 184 -47.67 -6.75 -6.30
N PRO A 185 -46.66 -7.62 -6.16
CA PRO A 185 -46.90 -9.05 -6.14
C PRO A 185 -47.82 -9.42 -4.96
N ALA A 186 -49.12 -9.59 -5.21
CA ALA A 186 -50.11 -10.16 -4.29
C ALA A 186 -50.47 -9.32 -3.04
N GLY A 187 -50.49 -7.98 -3.14
CA GLY A 187 -50.89 -7.10 -2.02
C GLY A 187 -49.96 -7.24 -0.82
N THR A 188 -48.69 -7.52 -1.09
CA THR A 188 -47.67 -7.81 -0.08
C THR A 188 -47.11 -6.56 0.55
N GLY A 189 -47.46 -5.37 0.03
CA GLY A 189 -46.86 -4.11 0.41
C GLY A 189 -45.46 -3.94 -0.17
N ASN A 190 -45.08 -4.74 -1.17
CA ASN A 190 -43.83 -4.63 -1.92
C ASN A 190 -44.08 -3.88 -3.24
N LEU A 191 -43.06 -3.22 -3.77
CA LEU A 191 -43.08 -2.59 -5.08
C LEU A 191 -42.00 -3.22 -5.94
N ALA A 192 -42.40 -3.90 -7.01
CA ALA A 192 -41.49 -4.50 -7.98
C ALA A 192 -41.73 -3.87 -9.35
N LEU A 193 -40.68 -3.28 -9.91
CA LEU A 193 -40.71 -2.73 -11.26
C LEU A 193 -40.40 -3.82 -12.29
N SER A 194 -40.81 -3.57 -13.53
CA SER A 194 -40.46 -4.42 -14.67
C SER A 194 -38.95 -4.35 -14.93
N SER A 195 -38.40 -5.38 -15.57
CA SER A 195 -36.97 -5.41 -15.89
C SER A 195 -36.56 -4.20 -16.72
N GLY A 196 -35.43 -3.56 -16.36
CA GLY A 196 -34.91 -2.37 -17.03
C GLY A 196 -35.71 -1.08 -16.74
N THR A 197 -36.54 -1.08 -15.69
CA THR A 197 -37.32 0.09 -15.28
C THR A 197 -36.74 0.71 -14.02
N ASP A 198 -36.60 2.02 -14.06
CA ASP A 198 -36.01 2.86 -13.01
C ASP A 198 -37.06 3.33 -12.01
N PHE A 199 -36.62 3.60 -10.78
CA PHE A 199 -37.43 4.25 -9.76
C PHE A 199 -36.87 5.64 -9.44
N LEU A 200 -37.73 6.66 -9.51
CA LEU A 200 -37.35 8.04 -9.25
C LEU A 200 -38.24 8.67 -8.20
N VAL A 201 -37.64 9.21 -7.13
CA VAL A 201 -38.32 10.09 -6.17
C VAL A 201 -38.17 11.54 -6.64
N TRP A 202 -39.30 12.19 -6.91
CA TRP A 202 -39.34 13.51 -7.51
C TRP A 202 -38.86 14.62 -6.56
N THR A 203 -38.30 15.70 -7.13
CA THR A 203 -37.80 16.83 -6.36
C THR A 203 -38.87 17.44 -5.45
N GLY A 204 -38.53 17.62 -4.18
CA GLY A 204 -39.44 18.15 -3.15
C GLY A 204 -40.34 17.10 -2.48
N ASP A 205 -40.37 15.87 -3.00
CA ASP A 205 -41.30 14.84 -2.55
C ASP A 205 -40.66 13.78 -1.67
N THR A 206 -41.50 13.07 -0.92
CA THR A 206 -41.08 12.03 0.01
C THR A 206 -41.66 10.67 -0.38
N TYR A 207 -40.79 9.65 -0.43
CA TYR A 207 -41.19 8.25 -0.54
C TYR A 207 -40.80 7.49 0.74
N THR A 208 -41.77 6.79 1.32
CA THR A 208 -41.63 5.99 2.54
C THR A 208 -42.19 4.60 2.28
N PRO A 209 -41.38 3.65 1.76
CA PRO A 209 -41.86 2.31 1.46
C PRO A 209 -42.31 1.56 2.73
N GLY A 210 -43.42 0.83 2.61
CA GLY A 210 -43.91 -0.07 3.66
C GLY A 210 -43.28 -1.48 3.61
N GLY A 211 -42.68 -1.84 2.49
CA GLY A 211 -42.06 -3.14 2.24
C GLY A 211 -40.84 -3.02 1.32
N ASN A 212 -40.59 -4.04 0.51
CA ASN A 212 -39.44 -4.08 -0.39
C ASN A 212 -39.63 -3.19 -1.63
N LEU A 213 -38.53 -2.72 -2.19
CA LEU A 213 -38.44 -2.12 -3.52
C LEU A 213 -37.49 -2.98 -4.38
N THR A 214 -37.92 -3.33 -5.59
CA THR A 214 -37.05 -3.92 -6.63
C THR A 214 -37.13 -3.05 -7.88
N THR A 215 -35.99 -2.53 -8.32
CA THR A 215 -35.87 -1.59 -9.44
C THR A 215 -34.59 -1.86 -10.22
N ASP A 216 -34.51 -1.37 -11.46
CA ASP A 216 -33.23 -1.35 -12.16
C ASP A 216 -32.30 -0.32 -11.52
N GLU A 217 -32.59 0.96 -11.66
CA GLU A 217 -31.88 2.02 -10.94
C GLU A 217 -32.76 2.67 -9.87
N LEU A 218 -32.13 3.24 -8.84
CA LEU A 218 -32.78 4.07 -7.83
C LEU A 218 -32.24 5.49 -7.89
N ILE A 219 -33.13 6.46 -8.12
CA ILE A 219 -32.81 7.88 -8.20
C ILE A 219 -33.58 8.66 -7.12
N ILE A 220 -32.84 9.35 -6.26
CA ILE A 220 -33.41 10.30 -5.30
C ILE A 220 -32.95 11.70 -5.74
N GLN A 221 -33.86 12.47 -6.32
CA GLN A 221 -33.51 13.79 -6.84
C GLN A 221 -33.14 14.78 -5.74
N THR A 222 -32.46 15.87 -6.12
CA THR A 222 -32.21 16.98 -5.21
C THR A 222 -33.50 17.52 -4.60
N GLY A 223 -33.53 17.63 -3.27
CA GLY A 223 -34.71 18.04 -2.51
C GLY A 223 -35.74 16.92 -2.26
N ALA A 224 -35.59 15.75 -2.89
CA ALA A 224 -36.40 14.58 -2.60
C ALA A 224 -35.93 13.86 -1.33
N THR A 225 -36.82 13.11 -0.69
CA THR A 225 -36.53 12.30 0.50
C THR A 225 -36.98 10.86 0.31
N TYR A 226 -36.09 9.90 0.50
CA TYR A 226 -36.41 8.48 0.62
C TYR A 226 -36.21 8.07 2.07
N THR A 227 -37.28 7.68 2.77
CA THR A 227 -37.23 7.20 4.15
C THR A 227 -37.47 5.70 4.18
N ALA A 228 -36.40 4.91 4.15
CA ALA A 228 -36.47 3.46 4.18
C ALA A 228 -36.91 2.94 5.56
N GLY A 229 -37.71 1.88 5.56
CA GLY A 229 -38.08 1.12 6.75
C GLY A 229 -37.09 -0.02 7.04
N SER A 230 -37.62 -1.21 7.27
CA SER A 230 -36.84 -2.46 7.42
C SER A 230 -36.80 -3.32 6.16
N GLY A 231 -37.44 -2.87 5.07
CA GLY A 231 -37.51 -3.58 3.80
C GLY A 231 -36.16 -3.65 3.07
N THR A 232 -36.11 -4.49 2.06
CA THR A 232 -34.97 -4.57 1.13
C THR A 232 -35.17 -3.61 -0.04
N ILE A 233 -34.06 -3.05 -0.54
CA ILE A 233 -34.00 -2.21 -1.74
C ILE A 233 -33.08 -2.92 -2.71
N THR A 234 -33.63 -3.59 -3.72
CA THR A 234 -32.86 -4.33 -4.72
C THR A 234 -32.69 -3.47 -5.96
N VAL A 235 -31.44 -3.30 -6.38
CA VAL A 235 -31.01 -2.41 -7.48
C VAL A 235 -30.08 -3.21 -8.41
N SER A 236 -30.47 -3.37 -9.67
CA SER A 236 -29.64 -4.06 -10.68
C SER A 236 -28.74 -3.13 -11.50
N GLY A 237 -29.03 -1.83 -11.50
CA GLY A 237 -28.28 -0.75 -12.11
C GLY A 237 -27.69 0.21 -11.07
N ASP A 238 -27.72 1.51 -11.34
CA ASP A 238 -27.14 2.55 -10.50
C ASP A 238 -28.01 2.95 -9.30
N PHE A 239 -27.34 3.29 -8.19
CA PHE A 239 -27.95 3.95 -7.03
C PHE A 239 -27.45 5.39 -6.99
N THR A 240 -28.34 6.35 -7.24
CA THR A 240 -28.01 7.77 -7.29
C THR A 240 -28.84 8.57 -6.29
N ASN A 241 -28.20 9.02 -5.21
CA ASN A 241 -28.82 9.89 -4.22
C ASN A 241 -28.25 11.32 -4.29
N ALA A 242 -29.03 12.24 -4.84
CA ALA A 242 -28.78 13.68 -4.80
C ALA A 242 -29.67 14.41 -3.78
N GLY A 243 -30.55 13.68 -3.09
CA GLY A 243 -31.48 14.17 -2.06
C GLY A 243 -31.12 13.67 -0.67
N THR A 244 -32.14 13.30 0.11
CA THR A 244 -31.97 12.72 1.45
C THR A 244 -32.36 11.24 1.44
N PHE A 245 -31.44 10.36 1.83
CA PHE A 245 -31.72 8.96 2.08
C PHE A 245 -31.63 8.68 3.58
N THR A 246 -32.75 8.25 4.20
CA THR A 246 -32.79 7.80 5.59
C THR A 246 -32.91 6.29 5.60
N PRO A 247 -31.86 5.52 5.96
CA PRO A 247 -31.80 4.08 5.71
C PRO A 247 -32.67 3.23 6.64
N GLY A 248 -33.11 3.73 7.80
CA GLY A 248 -33.80 2.91 8.79
C GLY A 248 -32.96 1.70 9.20
N THR A 249 -33.54 0.49 9.10
CA THR A 249 -32.79 -0.78 9.26
C THR A 249 -32.78 -1.59 7.96
N SER A 250 -32.91 -0.90 6.82
CA SER A 250 -33.02 -1.53 5.51
C SER A 250 -31.73 -2.25 5.09
N THR A 251 -31.85 -3.08 4.05
CA THR A 251 -30.71 -3.65 3.33
C THR A 251 -30.80 -3.26 1.87
N VAL A 252 -29.76 -2.62 1.36
CA VAL A 252 -29.62 -2.37 -0.08
C VAL A 252 -28.90 -3.58 -0.70
N ILE A 253 -29.50 -4.15 -1.74
CA ILE A 253 -28.98 -5.33 -2.44
C ILE A 253 -28.63 -4.89 -3.86
N PHE A 254 -27.36 -5.04 -4.23
CA PHE A 254 -26.85 -4.76 -5.57
C PHE A 254 -26.74 -6.06 -6.34
N ASP A 255 -27.67 -6.32 -7.25
CA ASP A 255 -27.80 -7.60 -7.97
C ASP A 255 -27.60 -7.46 -9.49
N GLY A 256 -26.86 -6.42 -9.88
CA GLY A 256 -26.33 -6.24 -11.22
C GLY A 256 -25.04 -5.42 -11.22
N THR A 257 -24.92 -4.44 -12.12
CA THR A 257 -23.74 -3.56 -12.19
C THR A 257 -24.12 -2.16 -11.73
N THR A 258 -23.52 -1.72 -10.64
CA THR A 258 -23.91 -0.49 -9.94
C THR A 258 -22.75 0.49 -9.84
N SER A 259 -22.95 1.70 -10.34
CA SER A 259 -22.27 2.90 -9.86
C SER A 259 -23.00 3.45 -8.63
N LEU A 260 -22.35 3.42 -7.47
CA LEU A 260 -22.95 3.88 -6.20
C LEU A 260 -22.60 5.35 -5.93
N THR A 261 -23.60 6.22 -6.03
CA THR A 261 -23.56 7.60 -5.54
C THR A 261 -24.48 7.72 -4.33
N SER A 262 -23.93 7.58 -3.12
CA SER A 262 -24.69 7.59 -1.86
C SER A 262 -25.14 8.99 -1.42
N GLY A 263 -24.53 10.04 -1.98
CA GLY A 263 -24.73 11.43 -1.54
C GLY A 263 -24.20 11.68 -0.12
N GLY A 264 -23.27 10.83 0.36
CA GLY A 264 -22.78 10.83 1.74
C GLY A 264 -23.81 10.32 2.77
N SER A 265 -24.88 9.68 2.31
CA SER A 265 -25.86 9.06 3.21
C SER A 265 -25.43 7.64 3.61
N LEU A 266 -25.70 7.30 4.87
CA LEU A 266 -25.48 5.96 5.40
C LEU A 266 -26.33 4.91 4.67
N LEU A 267 -25.71 3.77 4.33
CA LEU A 267 -26.40 2.52 4.05
C LEU A 267 -26.35 1.64 5.30
N ASN A 268 -27.52 1.34 5.89
CA ASN A 268 -27.54 0.54 7.12
C ASN A 268 -26.97 -0.87 6.89
N ASN A 269 -27.45 -1.61 5.90
CA ASN A 269 -26.80 -2.84 5.42
C ASN A 269 -26.68 -2.80 3.90
N ALA A 270 -25.65 -3.45 3.38
CA ALA A 270 -25.43 -3.66 1.95
C ALA A 270 -25.12 -5.13 1.64
N GLN A 271 -25.66 -5.63 0.54
CA GLN A 271 -25.34 -6.94 -0.01
C GLN A 271 -24.98 -6.80 -1.49
N ILE A 272 -23.90 -7.44 -1.92
CA ILE A 272 -23.46 -7.49 -3.31
C ILE A 272 -23.67 -8.90 -3.83
N GLY A 273 -24.51 -9.03 -4.87
CA GLY A 273 -24.95 -10.31 -5.43
C GLY A 273 -26.09 -10.94 -4.62
N THR A 274 -26.70 -11.99 -5.19
CA THR A 274 -27.76 -12.79 -4.57
C THR A 274 -27.60 -14.28 -4.92
N ASP A 275 -28.51 -15.13 -4.42
CA ASP A 275 -28.53 -16.55 -4.79
C ASP A 275 -28.85 -16.77 -6.28
N THR A 276 -29.37 -15.75 -6.97
CA THR A 276 -29.84 -15.86 -8.36
C THR A 276 -29.19 -14.87 -9.33
N ALA A 277 -28.42 -13.90 -8.85
CA ALA A 277 -27.79 -12.88 -9.68
C ALA A 277 -26.41 -12.45 -9.14
N SER A 278 -25.54 -12.02 -10.06
CA SER A 278 -24.24 -11.44 -9.72
C SER A 278 -24.42 -10.01 -9.19
N GLY A 279 -23.43 -9.48 -8.46
CA GLY A 279 -23.37 -8.08 -8.08
C GLY A 279 -21.98 -7.50 -8.33
N SER A 280 -21.91 -6.30 -8.87
CA SER A 280 -20.67 -5.55 -9.03
C SER A 280 -20.92 -4.09 -8.69
N VAL A 281 -20.26 -3.59 -7.66
CA VAL A 281 -20.39 -2.20 -7.22
C VAL A 281 -19.08 -1.46 -7.46
N THR A 282 -19.17 -0.27 -8.05
CA THR A 282 -18.11 0.72 -8.12
C THR A 282 -18.54 1.99 -7.39
N LEU A 283 -17.74 2.49 -6.47
CA LEU A 283 -18.07 3.73 -5.75
C LEU A 283 -17.90 4.96 -6.66
N ALA A 284 -18.91 5.81 -6.77
CA ALA A 284 -18.80 7.09 -7.45
C ALA A 284 -18.50 8.24 -6.48
N ASP A 285 -18.88 8.10 -5.21
CA ASP A 285 -18.59 9.01 -4.10
C ASP A 285 -18.10 8.24 -2.86
N ALA A 286 -17.82 8.96 -1.76
CA ALA A 286 -17.55 8.30 -0.49
C ALA A 286 -18.82 7.60 0.00
N ALA A 287 -18.69 6.34 0.43
CA ALA A 287 -19.78 5.54 0.96
C ALA A 287 -19.62 5.34 2.46
N ASP A 288 -20.75 5.14 3.15
CA ASP A 288 -20.83 4.93 4.59
C ASP A 288 -21.73 3.72 4.89
N ILE A 289 -21.21 2.73 5.60
CA ILE A 289 -21.90 1.47 5.93
C ILE A 289 -21.65 1.09 7.39
N ASP A 290 -22.66 1.25 8.23
CA ASP A 290 -22.55 0.99 9.68
C ASP A 290 -22.94 -0.42 10.10
N GLY A 291 -23.78 -1.10 9.31
CA GLY A 291 -24.22 -2.45 9.59
C GLY A 291 -23.45 -3.48 8.78
N LEU A 292 -24.17 -4.41 8.16
CA LEU A 292 -23.56 -5.55 7.49
C LEU A 292 -23.24 -5.22 6.02
N LEU A 293 -21.98 -5.43 5.60
CA LEU A 293 -21.60 -5.56 4.20
C LEU A 293 -21.36 -7.04 3.87
N THR A 294 -22.15 -7.60 2.95
CA THR A 294 -22.08 -9.02 2.55
C THR A 294 -21.91 -9.22 1.06
N PHE A 295 -21.34 -10.36 0.71
CA PHE A 295 -21.12 -10.80 -0.67
C PHE A 295 -21.79 -12.15 -0.87
N ASN A 296 -22.52 -12.32 -1.98
CA ASN A 296 -23.12 -13.59 -2.34
C ASN A 296 -22.69 -14.01 -3.74
N THR A 297 -22.02 -15.16 -3.80
CA THR A 297 -21.45 -15.75 -5.03
C THR A 297 -22.20 -16.99 -5.50
N THR A 298 -23.33 -17.34 -4.85
CA THR A 298 -24.13 -18.52 -5.23
C THR A 298 -24.79 -18.34 -6.59
N GLY A 299 -25.26 -17.11 -6.89
CA GLY A 299 -25.90 -16.73 -8.15
C GLY A 299 -24.95 -16.14 -9.21
N GLY A 300 -23.64 -16.12 -8.97
CA GLY A 300 -22.65 -15.53 -9.87
C GLY A 300 -21.46 -14.92 -9.14
N THR A 301 -20.97 -13.76 -9.61
CA THR A 301 -19.83 -13.08 -8.97
C THR A 301 -20.25 -11.92 -8.08
N ALA A 302 -19.53 -11.66 -7.00
CA ALA A 302 -19.69 -10.49 -6.14
C ALA A 302 -18.40 -9.66 -6.10
N SER A 303 -18.47 -8.43 -6.64
CA SER A 303 -17.32 -7.52 -6.77
C SER A 303 -17.56 -6.16 -6.14
N LEU A 304 -16.55 -5.63 -5.45
CA LEU A 304 -16.53 -4.26 -4.93
C LEU A 304 -15.25 -3.54 -5.36
N ASP A 305 -15.41 -2.46 -6.11
CA ASP A 305 -14.35 -1.51 -6.47
C ASP A 305 -14.57 -0.19 -5.74
N LEU A 306 -13.62 0.18 -4.88
CA LEU A 306 -13.65 1.42 -4.12
C LEU A 306 -13.13 2.61 -4.94
N SER A 307 -12.56 2.42 -6.14
CA SER A 307 -12.33 3.46 -7.16
C SER A 307 -11.71 4.77 -6.67
N SER A 308 -10.73 4.68 -5.77
CA SER A 308 -10.07 5.82 -5.09
C SER A 308 -10.94 6.67 -4.15
N GLN A 309 -12.12 6.16 -3.79
CA GLN A 309 -13.05 6.76 -2.83
C GLN A 309 -12.81 6.29 -1.40
N THR A 310 -13.51 6.91 -0.46
CA THR A 310 -13.53 6.52 0.95
C THR A 310 -14.71 5.60 1.24
N LEU A 311 -14.47 4.52 1.98
CA LEU A 311 -15.51 3.71 2.62
C LEU A 311 -15.41 3.90 4.14
N ASN A 312 -16.41 4.52 4.76
CA ASN A 312 -16.58 4.48 6.22
C ASN A 312 -17.31 3.19 6.58
N TYR A 313 -16.78 2.45 7.55
CA TYR A 313 -17.30 1.15 7.95
C TYR A 313 -17.33 1.02 9.47
N ALA A 314 -18.53 0.98 10.03
CA ALA A 314 -18.75 0.73 11.46
C ALA A 314 -19.28 -0.68 11.77
N GLY A 315 -19.47 -1.50 10.73
CA GLY A 315 -19.99 -2.86 10.86
C GLY A 315 -19.13 -3.78 11.73
N ALA A 316 -19.80 -4.69 12.44
CA ALA A 316 -19.14 -5.58 13.41
C ALA A 316 -18.08 -6.50 12.79
N ALA A 317 -18.27 -6.92 11.54
CA ALA A 317 -17.34 -7.76 10.80
C ALA A 317 -17.30 -7.35 9.33
N LEU A 318 -16.10 -7.12 8.78
CA LEU A 318 -15.88 -7.01 7.34
C LEU A 318 -15.22 -8.32 6.89
N ASP A 319 -16.00 -9.18 6.24
CA ASP A 319 -15.53 -10.50 5.78
C ASP A 319 -15.51 -10.53 4.25
N LEU A 320 -14.30 -10.52 3.68
CA LEU A 320 -14.08 -10.52 2.24
C LEU A 320 -13.92 -11.93 1.66
N THR A 321 -14.14 -13.00 2.44
CA THR A 321 -13.99 -14.40 1.96
C THR A 321 -14.90 -14.75 0.80
N LEU A 322 -16.06 -14.09 0.70
CA LEU A 322 -17.02 -14.24 -0.39
C LEU A 322 -16.96 -13.12 -1.42
N ALA A 323 -16.00 -12.19 -1.32
CA ALA A 323 -15.77 -11.22 -2.39
C ALA A 323 -14.91 -11.88 -3.48
N ASP A 324 -15.46 -12.08 -4.67
CA ASP A 324 -14.67 -12.57 -5.81
C ASP A 324 -13.63 -11.54 -6.24
N THR A 325 -13.93 -10.26 -6.06
CA THR A 325 -13.00 -9.16 -6.35
C THR A 325 -13.23 -8.02 -5.37
N PHE A 326 -12.14 -7.56 -4.74
CA PHE A 326 -12.10 -6.35 -3.94
C PHE A 326 -10.96 -5.47 -4.45
N THR A 327 -11.29 -4.28 -4.96
CA THR A 327 -10.30 -3.32 -5.49
C THR A 327 -10.27 -2.09 -4.61
N ALA A 328 -9.13 -1.82 -3.97
CA ALA A 328 -8.95 -0.69 -3.06
C ALA A 328 -7.95 0.36 -3.60
N THR A 329 -7.54 0.29 -4.86
CA THR A 329 -6.47 1.15 -5.40
C THR A 329 -6.78 2.64 -5.24
N GLY A 330 -5.89 3.37 -4.56
CA GLY A 330 -6.04 4.80 -4.28
C GLY A 330 -7.09 5.14 -3.21
N SER A 331 -7.81 4.15 -2.70
CA SER A 331 -8.94 4.32 -1.77
C SER A 331 -8.50 4.40 -0.31
N THR A 332 -9.43 4.79 0.55
CA THR A 332 -9.27 4.78 2.01
C THR A 332 -10.44 4.03 2.65
N VAL A 333 -10.15 3.05 3.51
CA VAL A 333 -11.17 2.43 4.37
C VAL A 333 -11.00 2.97 5.78
N ILE A 334 -12.06 3.58 6.31
CA ILE A 334 -12.11 4.13 7.67
C ILE A 334 -12.95 3.19 8.53
N PHE A 335 -12.33 2.57 9.53
CA PHE A 335 -13.01 1.75 10.52
C PHE A 335 -13.41 2.62 11.72
N ASP A 336 -14.62 3.16 11.70
CA ASP A 336 -15.16 4.09 12.71
C ASP A 336 -16.20 3.45 13.65
N GLY A 337 -16.28 2.11 13.63
CA GLY A 337 -16.97 1.29 14.60
C GLY A 337 -16.04 0.28 15.28
N THR A 338 -16.60 -0.83 15.77
CA THR A 338 -15.83 -1.97 16.28
C THR A 338 -15.89 -3.10 15.27
N THR A 339 -14.82 -3.28 14.51
CA THR A 339 -14.80 -4.16 13.34
C THR A 339 -13.76 -5.27 13.48
N THR A 340 -14.18 -6.51 13.21
CA THR A 340 -13.27 -7.61 12.89
C THR A 340 -13.10 -7.72 11.38
N LEU A 341 -11.87 -7.64 10.89
CA LEU A 341 -11.53 -7.74 9.47
C LEU A 341 -11.03 -9.15 9.14
N THR A 342 -11.69 -9.82 8.18
CA THR A 342 -11.14 -10.96 7.44
C THR A 342 -10.79 -10.46 6.03
N SER A 343 -9.51 -10.21 5.77
CA SER A 343 -9.04 -9.64 4.50
C SER A 343 -9.19 -10.62 3.34
N ALA A 344 -9.16 -11.93 3.65
CA ALA A 344 -9.13 -13.02 2.68
C ALA A 344 -7.97 -12.89 1.66
N GLY A 345 -6.87 -12.26 2.06
CA GLY A 345 -5.70 -12.03 1.21
C GLY A 345 -5.82 -10.83 0.27
N ASN A 346 -6.87 -10.02 0.39
CA ASN A 346 -6.98 -8.77 -0.36
C ASN A 346 -6.13 -7.67 0.30
N SER A 347 -5.40 -6.93 -0.53
CA SER A 347 -4.62 -5.76 -0.12
C SER A 347 -5.51 -4.52 0.01
N PHE A 348 -5.32 -3.77 1.09
CA PHE A 348 -5.91 -2.45 1.27
C PHE A 348 -4.92 -1.37 0.81
N ASN A 349 -5.41 -0.27 0.27
CA ASN A 349 -4.58 0.90 0.01
C ASN A 349 -4.40 1.69 1.32
N ASN A 350 -5.25 2.67 1.63
CA ASN A 350 -5.17 3.37 2.92
C ASN A 350 -6.15 2.77 3.93
N VAL A 351 -5.74 2.67 5.19
CA VAL A 351 -6.58 2.30 6.32
C VAL A 351 -6.51 3.38 7.39
N GLN A 352 -7.68 3.76 7.92
CA GLN A 352 -7.78 4.65 9.07
C GLN A 352 -8.59 3.97 10.18
N ILE A 353 -8.10 4.04 11.42
CA ILE A 353 -8.80 3.52 12.60
C ILE A 353 -9.42 4.71 13.34
N GLY A 354 -10.74 4.74 13.42
CA GLY A 354 -11.51 5.89 13.88
C GLY A 354 -11.47 7.06 12.89
N SER A 355 -12.18 8.13 13.23
CA SER A 355 -12.29 9.36 12.45
C SER A 355 -12.07 10.60 13.32
N ALA A 356 -12.30 11.79 12.75
CA ALA A 356 -12.27 13.03 13.53
C ALA A 356 -13.45 13.14 14.51
N THR A 357 -14.53 12.39 14.28
CA THR A 357 -15.79 12.48 15.02
C THR A 357 -16.20 11.20 15.74
N SER A 358 -15.63 10.06 15.37
CA SER A 358 -15.94 8.73 15.92
C SER A 358 -14.66 7.99 16.28
N GLY A 359 -14.66 7.28 17.41
CA GLY A 359 -13.60 6.32 17.73
C GLY A 359 -13.60 5.14 16.74
N GLY A 360 -12.71 4.17 16.94
CA GLY A 360 -12.68 2.99 16.08
C GLY A 360 -11.83 1.87 16.66
N SER A 361 -12.28 0.63 16.53
CA SER A 361 -11.51 -0.55 16.91
C SER A 361 -11.42 -1.48 15.72
N LEU A 362 -10.20 -1.78 15.27
CA LEU A 362 -9.92 -2.73 14.20
C LEU A 362 -9.24 -3.97 14.77
N THR A 363 -9.86 -5.14 14.59
CA THR A 363 -9.29 -6.44 14.94
C THR A 363 -9.03 -7.28 13.70
N LEU A 364 -7.82 -7.79 13.53
CA LEU A 364 -7.52 -8.70 12.42
C LEU A 364 -7.94 -10.15 12.74
N ALA A 365 -8.68 -10.78 11.83
CA ALA A 365 -9.04 -12.20 11.90
C ALA A 365 -8.05 -13.11 11.16
N ASP A 366 -7.34 -12.57 10.17
CA ASP A 366 -6.33 -13.25 9.34
C ASP A 366 -5.09 -12.35 9.14
N GLU A 367 -4.19 -12.76 8.25
CA GLU A 367 -3.12 -11.87 7.78
C GLU A 367 -3.75 -10.75 6.94
N ALA A 368 -3.35 -9.51 7.18
CA ALA A 368 -3.80 -8.36 6.41
C ALA A 368 -2.61 -7.70 5.71
N ASP A 369 -2.85 -7.22 4.50
CA ASP A 369 -1.88 -6.50 3.69
C ASP A 369 -2.39 -5.07 3.44
N ILE A 370 -1.53 -4.08 3.74
CA ILE A 370 -1.82 -2.65 3.58
C ILE A 370 -0.66 -1.99 2.82
N ASP A 371 -0.93 -1.66 1.56
CA ASP A 371 0.03 -1.08 0.61
C ASP A 371 0.09 0.46 0.64
N GLY A 372 -0.87 1.11 1.29
CA GLY A 372 -0.95 2.56 1.46
C GLY A 372 -0.81 2.98 2.94
N ALA A 373 -1.30 4.16 3.27
CA ALA A 373 -1.08 4.73 4.60
C ALA A 373 -1.95 4.04 5.67
N VAL A 374 -1.38 3.84 6.86
CA VAL A 374 -2.13 3.53 8.08
C VAL A 374 -2.14 4.76 8.96
N SER A 375 -3.33 5.20 9.38
CA SER A 375 -3.51 6.37 10.24
C SER A 375 -4.60 6.14 11.29
N VAL A 376 -4.66 7.01 12.29
CA VAL A 376 -5.64 6.91 13.38
C VAL A 376 -6.34 8.26 13.58
N GLY A 377 -7.66 8.20 13.66
CA GLY A 377 -8.52 9.36 13.90
C GLY A 377 -8.28 9.99 15.28
N SER A 378 -8.76 11.21 15.47
CA SER A 378 -8.54 11.97 16.72
C SER A 378 -9.66 11.79 17.75
N ALA A 379 -10.73 11.09 17.41
CA ALA A 379 -11.80 10.78 18.34
C ALA A 379 -11.50 9.45 19.05
N ASN A 380 -11.71 9.41 20.37
CA ASN A 380 -11.35 8.29 21.23
C ASN A 380 -12.62 7.55 21.70
N PRO A 381 -12.55 6.23 21.97
CA PRO A 381 -11.34 5.40 21.97
C PRO A 381 -10.94 4.90 20.57
N THR A 382 -9.64 4.74 20.34
CA THR A 382 -9.09 4.03 19.16
C THR A 382 -8.30 2.79 19.56
N GLU A 383 -8.48 1.69 18.83
CA GLU A 383 -7.84 0.41 19.16
C GLU A 383 -7.45 -0.37 17.90
N PHE A 384 -6.26 -0.96 17.92
CA PHE A 384 -5.79 -1.86 16.88
C PHE A 384 -5.31 -3.19 17.49
N VAL A 385 -5.94 -4.29 17.09
CA VAL A 385 -5.73 -5.63 17.65
C VAL A 385 -5.17 -6.58 16.59
N LEU A 386 -3.93 -7.04 16.83
CA LEU A 386 -3.16 -7.94 15.96
C LEU A 386 -2.92 -9.32 16.58
N THR A 387 -3.61 -9.70 17.66
CA THR A 387 -3.30 -10.91 18.47
C THR A 387 -3.11 -12.17 17.61
N GLY A 388 -1.87 -12.68 17.58
CA GLY A 388 -1.50 -13.87 16.81
C GLY A 388 -1.59 -13.73 15.28
N LYS A 389 -1.66 -12.50 14.75
CA LYS A 389 -1.79 -12.19 13.32
C LYS A 389 -0.57 -11.47 12.78
N THR A 390 -0.47 -11.45 11.45
CA THR A 390 0.53 -10.71 10.70
C THR A 390 -0.12 -9.50 10.03
N LEU A 391 0.52 -8.34 10.15
CA LEU A 391 0.28 -7.19 9.29
C LEU A 391 1.46 -7.08 8.32
N LEU A 392 1.21 -7.26 7.02
CA LEU A 392 2.11 -6.88 5.95
C LEU A 392 1.84 -5.40 5.64
N TYR A 393 2.89 -4.58 5.66
CA TYR A 393 2.77 -3.15 5.55
C TYR A 393 3.74 -2.62 4.49
N GLY A 394 3.21 -2.48 3.27
CA GLY A 394 3.93 -2.02 2.09
C GLY A 394 3.93 -0.50 1.92
N GLY A 395 3.08 0.21 2.67
CA GLY A 395 2.84 1.64 2.52
C GLY A 395 3.95 2.57 2.98
N SER A 396 3.87 3.84 2.56
CA SER A 396 4.91 4.84 2.82
C SER A 396 4.85 5.49 4.21
N ASN A 397 3.70 5.48 4.90
CA ASN A 397 3.51 6.13 6.20
C ASN A 397 2.61 5.32 7.16
N LEU A 398 3.23 4.66 8.16
CA LEU A 398 2.54 4.01 9.27
C LEU A 398 2.53 5.00 10.42
N ASN A 399 1.37 5.57 10.72
CA ASN A 399 1.24 6.60 11.74
C ASN A 399 0.21 6.17 12.80
N LEU A 400 0.72 5.77 13.97
CA LEU A 400 -0.08 5.34 15.11
C LEU A 400 -0.37 6.49 16.10
N ASN A 401 -0.16 7.74 15.72
CA ASN A 401 -0.54 8.90 16.54
C ASN A 401 -2.03 8.85 16.86
N ASN A 402 -2.40 9.10 18.12
CA ASN A 402 -3.76 8.98 18.67
C ASN A 402 -4.25 7.55 18.89
N LEU A 403 -3.43 6.51 18.68
CA LEU A 403 -3.83 5.14 19.01
C LEU A 403 -3.88 4.96 20.54
N ASP A 404 -5.07 4.74 21.10
CA ASP A 404 -5.20 4.56 22.55
C ASP A 404 -4.74 3.17 23.00
N ILE A 405 -5.04 2.13 22.21
CA ILE A 405 -4.74 0.73 22.56
C ILE A 405 -4.14 -0.01 21.35
N PHE A 406 -2.94 -0.57 21.55
CA PHE A 406 -2.31 -1.49 20.59
C PHE A 406 -2.12 -2.87 21.20
N THR A 407 -2.89 -3.86 20.73
CA THR A 407 -2.86 -5.23 21.26
C THR A 407 -2.11 -6.15 20.28
N VAL A 408 -0.91 -6.58 20.67
CA VAL A 408 0.05 -7.26 19.76
C VAL A 408 0.46 -8.67 20.19
N ALA A 409 -0.16 -9.28 21.19
CA ALA A 409 0.33 -10.55 21.74
C ALA A 409 0.49 -11.64 20.65
N GLY A 410 1.72 -12.12 20.45
CA GLY A 410 2.04 -13.12 19.42
C GLY A 410 1.95 -12.62 17.97
N SER A 411 1.79 -11.32 17.73
CA SER A 411 1.67 -10.74 16.40
C SER A 411 3.01 -10.51 15.72
N THR A 412 2.97 -10.28 14.41
CA THR A 412 4.09 -9.77 13.61
C THR A 412 3.63 -8.57 12.78
N VAL A 413 4.41 -7.50 12.80
CA VAL A 413 4.30 -6.40 11.84
C VAL A 413 5.51 -6.49 10.92
N THR A 414 5.28 -6.61 9.61
CA THR A 414 6.32 -6.69 8.59
C THR A 414 6.32 -5.41 7.77
N LEU A 415 7.43 -4.67 7.78
CA LEU A 415 7.66 -3.50 6.94
C LEU A 415 8.29 -3.96 5.62
N ASP A 416 7.48 -4.13 4.58
CA ASP A 416 7.84 -4.75 3.29
C ASP A 416 7.75 -3.80 2.09
N GLY A 417 7.72 -2.49 2.35
CA GLY A 417 7.57 -1.49 1.30
C GLY A 417 8.66 -1.53 0.22
N ALA A 418 8.25 -1.25 -1.02
CA ALA A 418 9.15 -1.13 -2.16
C ALA A 418 9.82 0.26 -2.28
N GLY A 419 9.39 1.21 -1.45
CA GLY A 419 9.92 2.58 -1.38
C GLY A 419 10.25 3.01 0.05
N ALA A 420 10.37 4.33 0.26
CA ALA A 420 10.61 4.89 1.58
C ALA A 420 9.43 4.61 2.51
N GLN A 421 9.71 4.16 3.74
CA GLN A 421 8.70 3.99 4.78
C GLN A 421 9.03 4.87 5.98
N SER A 422 8.04 5.65 6.43
CA SER A 422 8.09 6.43 7.66
C SER A 422 7.19 5.78 8.71
N ILE A 423 7.75 5.50 9.89
CA ILE A 423 7.06 4.79 10.96
C ILE A 423 6.99 5.69 12.19
N THR A 424 5.76 6.00 12.63
CA THR A 424 5.47 6.68 13.89
C THR A 424 4.72 5.70 14.79
N SER A 425 5.36 5.25 15.86
CA SER A 425 4.87 4.19 16.74
C SER A 425 4.11 4.73 17.95
N GLU A 426 4.26 6.00 18.31
CA GLU A 426 3.71 6.64 19.51
C GLU A 426 4.06 5.86 20.79
N SER A 427 5.33 5.43 20.91
CA SER A 427 5.84 4.59 22.00
C SER A 427 5.14 3.23 22.18
N ASN A 428 4.33 2.78 21.20
CA ASN A 428 3.69 1.48 21.25
C ASN A 428 4.72 0.34 21.22
N ILE A 429 4.28 -0.81 21.74
CA ILE A 429 5.10 -2.03 21.80
C ILE A 429 4.70 -2.96 20.66
N TYR A 430 5.67 -3.37 19.85
CA TYR A 430 5.51 -4.45 18.88
C TYR A 430 5.84 -5.79 19.52
N ASN A 431 5.15 -6.87 19.15
CA ASN A 431 5.58 -8.21 19.52
C ASN A 431 6.76 -8.65 18.64
N ASN A 432 6.53 -8.90 17.35
CA ASN A 432 7.61 -9.02 16.37
C ASN A 432 7.53 -7.87 15.37
N LEU A 433 8.63 -7.14 15.20
CA LEU A 433 8.80 -6.17 14.12
C LEU A 433 9.82 -6.72 13.14
N THR A 434 9.40 -6.96 11.90
CA THR A 434 10.24 -7.51 10.83
C THR A 434 10.41 -6.48 9.72
N ILE A 435 11.61 -6.34 9.18
CA ILE A 435 11.89 -5.47 8.04
C ILE A 435 12.34 -6.29 6.84
N THR A 436 11.56 -6.21 5.76
CA THR A 436 11.86 -6.79 4.44
C THR A 436 12.01 -5.73 3.35
N ASN A 437 11.83 -4.45 3.68
CA ASN A 437 12.09 -3.32 2.80
C ASN A 437 13.54 -3.32 2.30
N ALA A 438 13.71 -3.61 1.01
CA ALA A 438 14.99 -3.65 0.31
C ALA A 438 15.24 -2.39 -0.54
N SER A 439 14.42 -1.34 -0.37
CA SER A 439 14.54 -0.11 -1.15
C SER A 439 15.77 0.68 -0.72
N GLY A 440 16.36 1.45 -1.64
CA GLY A 440 17.50 2.33 -1.33
C GLY A 440 17.15 3.50 -0.40
N ALA A 441 15.86 3.79 -0.22
CA ALA A 441 15.38 4.79 0.74
C ALA A 441 15.23 4.19 2.14
N GLY A 442 14.81 2.93 2.23
CA GLY A 442 14.71 2.16 3.47
C GLY A 442 13.57 2.57 4.39
N VAL A 443 13.71 2.20 5.66
CA VAL A 443 12.77 2.48 6.74
C VAL A 443 13.32 3.58 7.64
N THR A 444 12.51 4.58 7.93
CA THR A 444 12.80 5.64 8.90
C THR A 444 11.82 5.56 10.06
N PHE A 445 12.34 5.35 11.27
CA PHE A 445 11.58 5.44 12.51
C PHE A 445 11.59 6.90 13.00
N ALA A 446 10.43 7.54 12.95
CA ALA A 446 10.25 8.95 13.30
C ALA A 446 10.31 9.19 14.82
N ASP A 447 9.99 8.18 15.60
CA ASP A 447 9.95 8.19 17.05
C ASP A 447 10.43 6.86 17.65
N ALA A 448 10.54 6.82 18.98
CA ALA A 448 10.97 5.63 19.71
C ALA A 448 9.87 4.55 19.71
N PHE A 449 10.31 3.29 19.66
CA PHE A 449 9.44 2.13 19.86
C PHE A 449 10.05 1.12 20.85
N SER A 450 9.21 0.23 21.36
CA SER A 450 9.65 -1.01 21.98
C SER A 450 9.23 -2.21 21.14
N ALA A 451 10.05 -3.26 21.08
CA ALA A 451 9.69 -4.50 20.41
C ALA A 451 10.14 -5.72 21.24
N ALA A 452 9.34 -6.79 21.25
CA ALA A 452 9.84 -8.06 21.80
C ALA A 452 10.94 -8.62 20.90
N ASN A 453 10.75 -8.62 19.58
CA ASN A 453 11.81 -8.97 18.64
C ASN A 453 11.88 -7.96 17.50
N LEU A 454 13.10 -7.56 17.12
CA LEU A 454 13.37 -6.80 15.91
C LEU A 454 14.19 -7.67 14.95
N THR A 455 13.69 -7.90 13.75
CA THR A 455 14.35 -8.73 12.73
C THR A 455 14.53 -7.98 11.43
N CYS A 456 15.75 -7.97 10.90
CA CYS A 456 16.05 -7.58 9.52
C CYS A 456 17.12 -8.54 8.97
N ASN A 457 16.72 -9.39 8.01
CA ASN A 457 17.61 -10.29 7.28
C ASN A 457 17.73 -9.90 5.80
N THR A 458 17.41 -8.64 5.51
CA THR A 458 17.29 -8.11 4.16
C THR A 458 18.62 -7.49 3.75
N ALA A 459 19.28 -8.12 2.78
CA ALA A 459 20.53 -7.64 2.21
C ALA A 459 20.40 -6.18 1.77
N SER A 460 21.37 -5.35 2.16
CA SER A 460 21.45 -3.92 1.82
C SER A 460 20.28 -3.06 2.31
N ALA A 461 19.48 -3.54 3.27
CA ALA A 461 18.44 -2.71 3.87
C ALA A 461 19.05 -1.49 4.57
N LYS A 462 18.28 -0.39 4.59
CA LYS A 462 18.65 0.85 5.27
C LYS A 462 17.64 1.15 6.36
N LEU A 463 18.12 1.28 7.60
CA LEU A 463 17.31 1.62 8.77
C LEU A 463 17.80 2.95 9.35
N THR A 464 16.92 3.94 9.41
CA THR A 464 17.21 5.27 9.94
C THR A 464 16.41 5.50 11.22
N PHE A 465 17.10 5.92 12.27
CA PHE A 465 16.53 6.08 13.60
C PHE A 465 16.55 7.55 14.01
N GLY A 466 15.47 8.06 14.59
CA GLY A 466 15.42 9.40 15.18
C GLY A 466 16.60 9.71 16.11
N ALA A 467 17.29 10.81 15.82
CA ALA A 467 18.43 11.34 16.58
C ALA A 467 18.14 11.48 18.09
N GLY A 468 19.02 10.94 18.93
CA GLY A 468 18.91 11.03 20.39
C GLY A 468 17.80 10.20 21.04
N LEU A 469 17.07 9.40 20.26
CA LEU A 469 16.00 8.53 20.76
C LEU A 469 16.55 7.15 21.16
N THR A 470 15.81 6.45 22.02
CA THR A 470 16.12 5.09 22.48
C THR A 470 15.08 4.11 21.98
N TYR A 471 15.53 3.01 21.38
CA TYR A 471 14.74 1.93 20.83
C TYR A 471 14.94 0.66 21.67
N THR A 472 13.89 0.18 22.33
CA THR A 472 14.00 -0.91 23.30
C THR A 472 13.67 -2.25 22.66
N ILE A 473 14.62 -3.18 22.71
CA ILE A 473 14.45 -4.57 22.27
C ILE A 473 14.42 -5.47 23.51
N ILE A 474 13.25 -6.05 23.79
CA ILE A 474 13.00 -6.81 25.02
C ILE A 474 13.52 -8.25 24.91
N GLY A 475 13.38 -8.85 23.73
CA GLY A 475 13.83 -10.20 23.41
C GLY A 475 15.06 -10.17 22.51
N THR A 476 14.88 -10.47 21.22
CA THR A 476 16.00 -10.70 20.29
C THR A 476 16.15 -9.56 19.29
N LEU A 477 17.38 -9.08 19.13
CA LEU A 477 17.80 -8.22 18.01
C LEU A 477 18.48 -9.09 16.95
N THR A 478 17.80 -9.32 15.83
CA THR A 478 18.34 -10.08 14.69
C THR A 478 18.57 -9.16 13.51
N LEU A 479 19.83 -8.77 13.28
CA LEU A 479 20.24 -8.04 12.08
C LEU A 479 21.29 -8.86 11.32
N ASN A 480 21.01 -9.19 10.06
CA ASN A 480 21.92 -9.96 9.22
C ASN A 480 21.91 -9.47 7.76
N GLY A 481 22.93 -8.74 7.35
CA GLY A 481 23.14 -8.31 5.96
C GLY A 481 23.64 -9.40 5.01
N GLN A 482 23.76 -10.65 5.47
CA GLN A 482 24.09 -11.87 4.71
C GLN A 482 25.55 -12.02 4.23
N ALA A 483 26.20 -10.96 3.73
CA ALA A 483 27.55 -11.04 3.18
C ALA A 483 28.32 -9.70 3.24
N THR A 484 29.64 -9.77 3.03
CA THR A 484 30.46 -8.58 2.77
C THR A 484 29.98 -7.88 1.49
N GLY A 485 29.57 -6.62 1.60
CA GLY A 485 29.03 -5.83 0.48
C GLY A 485 27.51 -5.67 0.46
N THR A 486 26.77 -6.44 1.27
CA THR A 486 25.31 -6.36 1.38
C THR A 486 24.85 -5.95 2.80
N ARG A 487 25.71 -5.21 3.50
CA ARG A 487 25.48 -4.87 4.90
C ARG A 487 24.19 -4.07 5.10
N ILE A 488 23.50 -4.31 6.21
CA ILE A 488 22.39 -3.46 6.63
C ILE A 488 22.99 -2.16 7.16
N VAL A 489 22.53 -1.03 6.64
CA VAL A 489 22.99 0.30 7.09
C VAL A 489 22.11 0.78 8.24
N LEU A 490 22.72 1.12 9.38
CA LEU A 490 22.08 1.73 10.53
C LEU A 490 22.66 3.14 10.73
N ASP A 491 21.79 4.16 10.78
CA ASP A 491 22.23 5.55 10.98
C ASP A 491 21.16 6.38 11.72
N SER A 492 21.59 7.50 12.32
CA SER A 492 20.67 8.48 12.89
C SER A 492 20.04 9.37 11.81
N SER A 493 18.85 9.90 12.09
CA SER A 493 18.09 10.74 11.15
C SER A 493 18.78 12.06 10.79
N ASP A 494 19.75 12.50 11.59
CA ASP A 494 20.55 13.70 11.36
C ASP A 494 22.00 13.41 10.94
N GLY A 495 22.41 12.14 10.89
CA GLY A 495 23.77 11.69 10.58
C GLY A 495 24.84 12.18 11.57
N ALA A 496 24.46 12.59 12.79
CA ALA A 496 25.40 13.19 13.76
C ALA A 496 25.11 12.86 15.24
N THR A 497 23.85 12.81 15.66
CA THR A 497 23.49 12.56 17.06
C THR A 497 23.16 11.09 17.26
N ARG A 498 23.84 10.43 18.19
CA ARG A 498 23.62 9.00 18.41
C ARG A 498 22.16 8.68 18.73
N PHE A 499 21.58 7.70 18.05
CA PHE A 499 20.40 6.98 18.56
C PHE A 499 20.87 5.84 19.47
N ASN A 500 20.01 5.30 20.34
CA ASN A 500 20.38 4.21 21.25
C ASN A 500 19.53 2.95 21.04
N PHE A 501 20.14 1.78 21.07
CA PHE A 501 19.43 0.53 21.34
C PHE A 501 19.48 0.19 22.84
N ASP A 502 18.35 -0.19 23.44
CA ASP A 502 18.30 -0.80 24.78
C ASP A 502 17.92 -2.29 24.65
N VAL A 503 18.92 -3.17 24.77
CA VAL A 503 18.77 -4.62 24.61
C VAL A 503 18.60 -5.30 25.98
N SER A 504 17.39 -5.26 26.52
CA SER A 504 17.12 -5.71 27.89
C SER A 504 17.08 -7.24 28.07
N GLY A 505 16.88 -8.01 26.99
CA GLY A 505 16.79 -9.48 27.01
C GLY A 505 18.12 -10.24 27.16
N GLY A 506 19.25 -9.54 27.05
CA GLY A 506 20.60 -10.12 27.08
C GLY A 506 21.50 -9.50 26.02
N ALA A 507 22.81 -9.77 26.10
CA ALA A 507 23.77 -9.38 25.08
C ALA A 507 23.38 -9.95 23.71
N GLN A 508 23.53 -9.13 22.65
CA GLN A 508 23.07 -9.48 21.31
C GLN A 508 24.23 -9.63 20.34
N ASN A 509 24.00 -10.40 19.28
CA ASN A 509 24.95 -10.53 18.17
C ASN A 509 24.27 -10.16 16.86
N VAL A 510 24.91 -9.31 16.09
CA VAL A 510 24.46 -8.90 14.75
C VAL A 510 25.55 -9.15 13.72
N TYR A 511 25.16 -9.30 12.46
CA TYR A 511 26.05 -9.77 11.40
C TYR A 511 25.92 -8.88 10.16
N TYR A 512 27.04 -8.54 9.54
CA TYR A 512 27.06 -7.75 8.31
C TYR A 512 26.22 -6.48 8.43
N VAL A 513 26.48 -5.67 9.45
CA VAL A 513 25.89 -4.33 9.61
C VAL A 513 26.94 -3.25 9.38
N ASP A 514 26.53 -2.11 8.84
CA ASP A 514 27.32 -0.88 8.80
C ASP A 514 26.62 0.11 9.73
N VAL A 515 27.26 0.41 10.86
CA VAL A 515 26.63 1.16 11.95
C VAL A 515 27.33 2.50 12.09
N SER A 516 26.55 3.58 12.04
CA SER A 516 27.01 4.94 12.32
C SER A 516 26.07 5.61 13.32
N ASN A 517 26.60 6.55 14.09
CA ASN A 517 25.81 7.39 14.99
C ASN A 517 24.87 6.55 15.91
N SER A 518 25.39 5.50 16.53
CA SER A 518 24.62 4.61 17.40
C SER A 518 25.29 4.39 18.76
N GLY A 519 24.48 4.27 19.81
CA GLY A 519 24.89 3.81 21.13
C GLY A 519 24.07 2.62 21.60
N VAL A 520 24.55 1.96 22.64
CA VAL A 520 23.84 0.94 23.40
C VAL A 520 23.56 1.52 24.78
N ALA A 521 22.29 1.62 25.12
CA ALA A 521 21.83 2.10 26.42
C ALA A 521 21.25 0.95 27.23
N GLY A 522 20.86 1.24 28.47
CA GLY A 522 20.12 0.34 29.34
C GLY A 522 20.82 0.05 30.65
N THR A 523 20.02 -0.20 31.69
CA THR A 523 20.54 -0.53 33.02
C THR A 523 20.94 -2.00 33.17
N ALA A 524 20.58 -2.82 32.18
CA ALA A 524 20.91 -4.24 32.14
C ALA A 524 22.39 -4.52 31.86
N GLY A 525 23.13 -3.56 31.27
CA GLY A 525 24.56 -3.68 30.99
C GLY A 525 24.90 -4.70 29.88
N ASN A 526 23.98 -4.90 28.93
CA ASN A 526 24.14 -5.83 27.82
C ASN A 526 24.78 -5.14 26.60
N ASP A 527 25.90 -5.66 26.12
CA ASP A 527 26.55 -5.17 24.90
C ASP A 527 25.90 -5.73 23.62
N ILE A 528 26.12 -5.05 22.50
CA ILE A 528 25.79 -5.57 21.16
C ILE A 528 27.10 -5.84 20.40
N THR A 529 27.35 -7.11 20.08
CA THR A 529 28.52 -7.52 19.29
C THR A 529 28.18 -7.54 17.80
N ALA A 530 28.85 -6.71 17.02
CA ALA A 530 28.75 -6.64 15.57
C ALA A 530 29.88 -7.46 14.93
N ARG A 531 29.51 -8.55 14.24
CA ARG A 531 30.43 -9.44 13.50
C ARG A 531 30.39 -9.19 12.00
N TYR A 532 31.52 -9.35 11.32
CA TYR A 532 31.64 -9.08 9.87
C TYR A 532 31.12 -7.68 9.46
N SER A 533 31.20 -6.74 10.39
CA SER A 533 30.49 -5.45 10.36
C SER A 533 31.45 -4.27 10.23
N VAL A 534 30.91 -3.11 9.87
CA VAL A 534 31.67 -1.87 9.72
C VAL A 534 31.28 -0.92 10.86
N ASN A 535 32.30 -0.39 11.53
CA ASN A 535 32.15 0.80 12.38
C ASN A 535 32.22 2.04 11.47
N GLY A 536 31.06 2.54 11.06
CA GLY A 536 30.94 3.72 10.20
C GLY A 536 31.24 5.04 10.92
N GLY A 537 31.42 5.00 12.24
CA GLY A 537 31.92 6.10 13.06
C GLY A 537 30.86 6.72 13.98
N ASN A 538 31.36 7.48 14.97
CA ASN A 538 30.55 8.11 16.02
C ASN A 538 29.66 7.12 16.80
N ASN A 539 30.08 5.87 16.94
CA ASN A 539 29.44 4.91 17.83
C ASN A 539 30.02 5.03 19.25
N ASP A 540 29.45 4.29 20.20
CA ASP A 540 29.89 4.25 21.60
C ASP A 540 30.92 3.13 21.89
N ASP A 541 31.56 2.57 20.87
CA ASP A 541 32.49 1.43 20.99
C ASP A 541 33.75 1.70 21.83
N ALA A 542 34.02 2.96 22.16
CA ALA A 542 35.08 3.38 23.09
C ALA A 542 34.58 3.71 24.51
N ASP A 543 33.26 3.71 24.73
CA ASP A 543 32.63 4.03 26.01
C ASP A 543 32.61 2.78 26.92
N ALA A 544 32.17 2.93 28.18
CA ALA A 544 32.05 1.78 29.08
C ALA A 544 30.77 0.99 28.79
N SER A 545 30.80 -0.33 28.97
CA SER A 545 29.61 -1.18 28.80
C SER A 545 28.39 -0.64 29.59
N PRO A 546 27.17 -0.71 29.02
CA PRO A 546 26.86 -1.31 27.73
C PRO A 546 27.36 -0.45 26.54
N HIS A 547 27.89 -1.10 25.49
CA HIS A 547 28.33 -0.45 24.26
C HIS A 547 28.24 -1.38 23.02
N TRP A 548 28.51 -0.82 21.84
CA TRP A 548 28.82 -1.60 20.64
C TRP A 548 30.21 -2.25 20.73
N ILE A 549 30.30 -3.52 20.37
CA ILE A 549 31.57 -4.24 20.20
C ILE A 549 31.73 -4.57 18.71
N PHE A 550 32.70 -3.94 18.04
CA PHE A 550 33.07 -4.32 16.67
C PHE A 550 34.22 -5.31 16.71
N THR A 551 33.98 -6.50 16.18
CA THR A 551 34.97 -7.57 16.11
C THR A 551 35.76 -7.46 14.82
N LEU A 552 37.06 -7.76 14.88
CA LEU A 552 37.92 -7.82 13.70
C LEU A 552 38.15 -9.29 13.34
N ASP A 553 38.11 -9.59 12.05
CA ASP A 553 38.39 -10.91 11.52
C ASP A 553 39.57 -10.85 10.56
N ILE A 554 40.32 -11.95 10.46
CA ILE A 554 41.40 -12.11 9.48
C ILE A 554 41.14 -13.39 8.67
N LEU A 555 40.90 -13.22 7.38
CA LEU A 555 40.61 -14.30 6.44
C LEU A 555 41.56 -14.25 5.25
N GLY A 556 41.74 -15.41 4.63
CA GLY A 556 42.47 -15.55 3.38
C GLY A 556 42.29 -16.94 2.78
N THR A 557 42.60 -17.07 1.50
CA THR A 557 42.66 -18.35 0.78
C THR A 557 44.11 -18.81 0.70
N VAL A 558 44.32 -20.12 0.87
CA VAL A 558 45.64 -20.75 0.83
C VAL A 558 45.80 -21.51 -0.49
N TYR A 559 46.89 -21.24 -1.18
CA TYR A 559 47.23 -21.83 -2.47
C TYR A 559 48.50 -22.67 -2.37
N SER A 560 48.50 -23.84 -2.98
CA SER A 560 49.68 -24.71 -3.14
C SER A 560 50.71 -24.14 -4.10
N ASP A 561 50.32 -23.14 -4.90
CA ASP A 561 51.15 -22.44 -5.86
C ASP A 561 50.94 -20.91 -5.75
N ARG A 562 51.33 -20.17 -6.80
CA ARG A 562 51.29 -18.70 -6.86
C ARG A 562 49.90 -18.14 -7.15
N GLY A 563 48.91 -18.57 -6.36
CA GLY A 563 47.55 -18.02 -6.37
C GLY A 563 46.58 -18.66 -7.35
N ILE A 564 46.83 -19.90 -7.80
CA ILE A 564 45.99 -20.61 -8.78
C ILE A 564 45.30 -21.83 -8.14
N THR A 565 46.07 -22.73 -7.54
CA THR A 565 45.58 -24.02 -7.06
C THR A 565 45.41 -24.01 -5.54
N GLY A 566 44.16 -23.97 -5.06
CA GLY A 566 43.85 -24.06 -3.62
C GLY A 566 44.31 -25.37 -2.99
N VAL A 567 44.64 -25.34 -1.70
CA VAL A 567 45.14 -26.51 -0.93
C VAL A 567 44.03 -27.48 -0.48
N GLY A 568 42.77 -27.02 -0.43
CA GLY A 568 41.65 -27.77 0.13
C GLY A 568 41.53 -27.63 1.66
N ALA A 569 40.76 -28.52 2.29
CA ALA A 569 40.46 -28.46 3.72
C ALA A 569 41.54 -29.08 4.60
N GLY A 570 41.69 -28.52 5.81
CA GLY A 570 42.46 -29.11 6.90
C GLY A 570 43.93 -28.72 6.95
N TYR A 571 44.35 -27.68 6.22
CA TYR A 571 45.69 -27.10 6.39
C TYR A 571 45.68 -26.16 7.61
N ASP A 572 46.57 -26.41 8.58
CA ASP A 572 46.70 -25.59 9.78
C ASP A 572 47.40 -24.25 9.47
N ILE A 573 46.72 -23.13 9.67
CA ILE A 573 47.27 -21.78 9.45
C ILE A 573 47.50 -21.13 10.80
N ALA A 574 48.72 -20.72 11.09
CA ALA A 574 49.07 -20.04 12.32
C ALA A 574 49.05 -18.51 12.16
N LEU A 575 48.59 -17.80 13.19
CA LEU A 575 48.56 -16.34 13.28
C LEU A 575 49.53 -15.83 14.35
N VAL A 576 50.32 -14.84 13.99
CA VAL A 576 51.24 -14.13 14.88
C VAL A 576 51.01 -12.63 14.73
N ILE A 577 50.87 -11.93 15.85
CA ILE A 577 50.69 -10.47 15.88
C ILE A 577 51.80 -9.87 16.75
N ASN A 578 52.58 -8.96 16.17
CA ASN A 578 53.74 -8.33 16.82
C ASN A 578 54.71 -9.35 17.45
N GLY A 579 54.87 -10.51 16.81
CA GLY A 579 55.74 -11.58 17.28
C GLY A 579 55.14 -12.49 18.37
N ALA A 580 53.89 -12.27 18.77
CA ALA A 580 53.16 -13.13 19.70
C ALA A 580 52.17 -14.04 18.96
N SER A 581 52.30 -15.35 19.17
CA SER A 581 51.38 -16.35 18.61
C SER A 581 49.95 -16.16 19.14
N GLN A 582 48.97 -16.13 18.24
CA GLN A 582 47.55 -15.99 18.54
C GLN A 582 46.78 -17.33 18.44
N GLY A 583 47.45 -18.40 17.96
CA GLY A 583 46.84 -19.69 17.70
C GLY A 583 46.80 -20.00 16.21
N SER A 584 46.01 -20.99 15.84
CA SER A 584 45.86 -21.43 14.45
C SER A 584 44.41 -21.71 14.07
N ALA A 585 44.13 -21.74 12.76
CA ALA A 585 42.84 -22.02 12.16
C ALA A 585 43.03 -22.92 10.93
N ASP A 586 42.18 -23.93 10.79
CA ASP A 586 42.22 -24.84 9.64
C ASP A 586 41.54 -24.22 8.42
N THR A 587 42.03 -24.55 7.23
CA THR A 587 41.33 -24.25 5.98
C THR A 587 40.05 -25.09 5.81
N ASP A 588 39.04 -24.51 5.18
CA ASP A 588 37.82 -25.21 4.79
C ASP A 588 37.92 -25.87 3.39
N ALA A 589 36.82 -26.43 2.89
CA ALA A 589 36.80 -27.07 1.56
C ALA A 589 37.07 -26.11 0.39
N GLY A 590 36.89 -24.80 0.60
CA GLY A 590 37.26 -23.72 -0.32
C GLY A 590 38.73 -23.31 -0.23
N SER A 591 39.51 -23.90 0.67
CA SER A 591 40.89 -23.48 1.03
C SER A 591 40.94 -22.17 1.81
N GLU A 592 39.84 -21.73 2.41
CA GLU A 592 39.77 -20.48 3.18
C GLU A 592 40.00 -20.74 4.66
N TYR A 593 40.80 -19.90 5.32
CA TYR A 593 40.93 -19.87 6.78
C TYR A 593 40.26 -18.61 7.34
N ASN A 594 39.83 -18.67 8.61
CA ASN A 594 39.21 -17.53 9.29
C ASN A 594 39.62 -17.49 10.77
N PHE A 595 40.31 -16.42 11.15
CA PHE A 595 40.48 -16.04 12.54
C PHE A 595 39.39 -15.03 12.91
N VAL A 596 38.52 -15.43 13.83
CA VAL A 596 37.41 -14.60 14.31
C VAL A 596 37.78 -13.87 15.61
N ASP A 597 37.18 -12.71 15.83
CA ASP A 597 37.34 -11.91 17.06
C ASP A 597 38.81 -11.59 17.40
N VAL A 598 39.61 -11.30 16.37
CA VAL A 598 41.03 -10.97 16.48
C VAL A 598 41.22 -9.59 17.10
N THR A 599 42.11 -9.48 18.08
CA THR A 599 42.47 -8.19 18.68
C THR A 599 43.75 -7.65 18.05
N TYR A 600 43.63 -6.58 17.27
CA TYR A 600 44.77 -5.80 16.80
C TYR A 600 44.37 -4.35 16.48
N SER A 601 45.36 -3.49 16.33
CA SER A 601 45.21 -2.06 16.02
C SER A 601 45.94 -1.71 14.73
N SER A 602 45.57 -0.56 14.15
CA SER A 602 46.31 0.00 13.02
C SER A 602 47.80 0.16 13.36
N GLY A 603 48.67 -0.41 12.55
CA GLY A 603 50.12 -0.42 12.76
C GLY A 603 50.66 -1.70 13.41
N ASP A 604 49.81 -2.56 13.98
CA ASP A 604 50.23 -3.89 14.40
C ASP A 604 50.68 -4.70 13.18
N VAL A 605 51.70 -5.53 13.38
CA VAL A 605 52.26 -6.35 12.32
C VAL A 605 51.75 -7.78 12.45
N ILE A 606 51.16 -8.27 11.37
CA ILE A 606 50.52 -9.57 11.29
C ILE A 606 51.38 -10.48 10.41
N LEU A 607 51.63 -11.70 10.88
CA LEU A 607 52.19 -12.80 10.12
C LEU A 607 51.18 -13.95 10.14
N VAL A 608 50.84 -14.45 8.96
CA VAL A 608 50.17 -15.74 8.80
C VAL A 608 51.09 -16.70 8.07
N TYR A 609 51.10 -17.97 8.48
CA TYR A 609 51.88 -19.00 7.81
C TYR A 609 51.20 -20.37 7.88
N ILE A 610 51.49 -21.20 6.88
CA ILE A 610 51.05 -22.60 6.86
C ILE A 610 51.95 -23.39 7.81
N ASN A 611 51.37 -24.09 8.78
CA ASN A 611 52.08 -24.67 9.92
C ASN A 611 52.02 -26.20 9.92
N ASN A 612 53.17 -26.86 9.94
CA ASN A 612 53.33 -28.32 9.94
C ASN A 612 52.65 -29.06 8.77
N GLU A 613 52.51 -28.41 7.62
CA GLU A 613 51.92 -29.00 6.40
C GLU A 613 52.97 -29.29 5.31
N ASP A 614 52.55 -29.95 4.23
CA ASP A 614 53.41 -30.27 3.08
C ASP A 614 53.68 -29.07 2.16
N VAL A 615 52.79 -28.08 2.17
CA VAL A 615 52.97 -26.77 1.53
C VAL A 615 53.40 -25.77 2.60
N GLN A 616 54.40 -24.95 2.29
CA GLN A 616 54.85 -23.87 3.17
C GLN A 616 54.64 -22.51 2.49
N GLY A 617 54.31 -21.48 3.27
CA GLY A 617 54.12 -20.13 2.76
C GLY A 617 53.86 -19.14 3.89
N ASN A 618 54.25 -17.88 3.70
CA ASN A 618 54.05 -16.83 4.69
C ASN A 618 53.48 -15.57 4.04
N THR A 619 52.64 -14.86 4.79
CA THR A 619 52.20 -13.50 4.44
C THR A 619 52.40 -12.57 5.63
N VAL A 620 53.13 -11.48 5.41
CA VAL A 620 53.35 -10.43 6.40
C VAL A 620 52.62 -9.16 5.96
N THR A 621 51.80 -8.61 6.87
CA THR A 621 51.09 -7.35 6.66
C THR A 621 51.19 -6.40 7.84
N ILE A 622 51.04 -5.11 7.56
CA ILE A 622 50.78 -4.08 8.56
C ILE A 622 49.27 -3.88 8.63
N GLY A 623 48.65 -4.20 9.77
CA GLY A 623 47.21 -4.10 9.99
C GLY A 623 46.71 -2.65 9.97
N ALA A 624 45.42 -2.50 9.63
CA ALA A 624 44.65 -1.25 9.70
C ALA A 624 43.55 -1.37 10.77
N SER A 625 42.61 -0.42 10.83
CA SER A 625 41.54 -0.39 11.84
C SER A 625 40.28 -1.22 11.50
N GLY A 626 40.41 -2.29 10.70
CA GLY A 626 39.27 -3.08 10.23
C GLY A 626 39.68 -4.46 9.74
N SER A 627 38.75 -5.41 9.66
CA SER A 627 38.98 -6.79 9.24
C SER A 627 39.73 -6.91 7.90
N ILE A 628 40.52 -7.96 7.75
CA ILE A 628 41.25 -8.27 6.50
C ILE A 628 40.61 -9.53 5.92
N TYR A 629 40.04 -9.44 4.72
CA TYR A 629 39.32 -10.57 4.10
C TYR A 629 40.14 -11.33 3.06
N ASP A 630 41.24 -10.75 2.60
CA ASP A 630 42.01 -11.21 1.44
C ASP A 630 43.47 -11.49 1.78
N LEU A 631 43.80 -11.87 3.02
CA LEU A 631 45.17 -12.13 3.48
C LEU A 631 45.68 -13.48 2.95
N HIS A 632 45.71 -13.66 1.64
CA HIS A 632 46.05 -14.94 1.02
C HIS A 632 47.49 -15.39 1.32
N ILE A 633 47.71 -16.71 1.28
CA ILE A 633 49.03 -17.34 1.41
C ILE A 633 49.31 -18.15 0.16
N TYR A 634 50.49 -17.96 -0.44
CA TYR A 634 50.94 -18.71 -1.61
C TYR A 634 52.05 -19.68 -1.22
N GLY A 635 51.99 -20.90 -1.75
CA GLY A 635 53.01 -21.92 -1.57
C GLY A 635 54.37 -21.46 -2.08
N ASP A 636 55.42 -21.83 -1.35
CA ASP A 636 56.81 -21.43 -1.57
C ASP A 636 57.00 -19.90 -1.69
N ALA A 637 56.20 -19.10 -0.98
CA ALA A 637 56.30 -17.64 -1.02
C ALA A 637 56.31 -16.99 0.36
N VAL A 638 57.04 -15.88 0.47
CA VAL A 638 56.95 -14.89 1.54
C VAL A 638 56.42 -13.59 0.96
N ILE A 639 55.20 -13.24 1.35
CA ILE A 639 54.47 -12.10 0.80
C ILE A 639 54.65 -10.88 1.70
N ALA A 640 55.02 -9.75 1.09
CA ALA A 640 55.01 -8.43 1.69
C ALA A 640 53.78 -7.64 1.23
N ARG A 641 52.92 -7.25 2.17
CA ARG A 641 51.79 -6.35 1.93
C ARG A 641 51.52 -5.43 3.11
N HIS A 642 50.66 -4.43 2.93
CA HIS A 642 50.27 -3.53 4.01
C HIS A 642 48.82 -3.09 3.81
N GLU A 643 48.05 -2.94 4.89
CA GLU A 643 46.68 -2.39 4.83
C GLU A 643 46.65 -0.88 5.15
N THR A 644 47.82 -0.28 5.40
CA THR A 644 48.00 1.16 5.61
C THR A 644 48.60 1.83 4.35
N ALA A 645 49.11 3.06 4.44
CA ALA A 645 49.66 3.81 3.29
C ALA A 645 51.20 3.69 3.11
N GLY A 646 51.92 3.10 4.06
CA GLY A 646 53.39 3.10 4.09
C GLY A 646 54.01 1.77 3.67
N PRO A 647 55.27 1.77 3.21
CA PRO A 647 55.91 0.56 2.71
C PRO A 647 56.18 -0.45 3.82
N VAL A 648 56.12 -1.73 3.45
CA VAL A 648 56.67 -2.82 4.27
C VAL A 648 58.19 -2.73 4.23
N THR A 649 58.85 -3.00 5.36
CA THR A 649 60.31 -3.00 5.48
C THR A 649 60.82 -4.27 6.14
N ASN A 650 62.13 -4.53 6.10
CA ASN A 650 62.73 -5.69 6.81
C ASN A 650 62.47 -5.65 8.32
N ALA A 651 62.38 -4.44 8.90
CA ALA A 651 62.00 -4.27 10.30
C ALA A 651 60.56 -4.75 10.56
N VAL A 652 59.64 -4.60 9.60
CA VAL A 652 58.27 -5.14 9.71
C VAL A 652 58.33 -6.67 9.77
N PHE A 653 59.08 -7.33 8.88
CA PHE A 653 59.29 -8.78 8.93
C PHE A 653 59.87 -9.25 10.27
N ASN A 654 60.85 -8.51 10.80
CA ASN A 654 61.43 -8.80 12.12
C ASN A 654 60.41 -8.67 13.25
N THR A 655 59.57 -7.64 13.24
CA THR A 655 58.48 -7.45 14.22
C THR A 655 57.41 -8.53 14.08
N ALA A 656 57.01 -8.88 12.85
CA ALA A 656 56.01 -9.90 12.58
C ALA A 656 56.43 -11.26 13.16
N LYS A 657 57.69 -11.64 12.94
CA LYS A 657 58.27 -12.87 13.49
C LYS A 657 58.49 -12.78 14.99
N GLY A 658 59.07 -11.68 15.46
CA GLY A 658 59.50 -11.47 16.84
C GLY A 658 60.28 -12.66 17.40
N GLY A 659 59.72 -13.31 18.43
CA GLY A 659 60.32 -14.47 19.07
C GLY A 659 59.93 -15.83 18.48
N ALA A 660 59.11 -15.88 17.43
CA ALA A 660 58.68 -17.13 16.82
C ALA A 660 59.86 -17.86 16.15
N THR A 661 60.07 -19.13 16.53
CA THR A 661 61.16 -19.99 16.04
C THR A 661 60.66 -21.15 15.20
N ASP A 662 59.43 -21.06 14.68
CA ASP A 662 58.81 -22.14 13.93
C ASP A 662 59.55 -22.38 12.60
N PRO A 663 59.88 -23.63 12.23
CA PRO A 663 60.56 -23.95 10.97
C PRO A 663 59.75 -23.59 9.72
N ASP A 664 58.43 -23.44 9.81
CA ASP A 664 57.57 -23.09 8.66
C ASP A 664 57.50 -21.56 8.41
N ILE A 665 58.18 -20.76 9.24
CA ILE A 665 58.47 -19.36 8.93
C ILE A 665 59.71 -19.32 8.03
N LEU A 666 59.49 -19.10 6.73
CA LEU A 666 60.44 -19.23 5.63
C LEU A 666 61.45 -18.09 5.52
N TYR A 667 61.44 -17.14 6.45
CA TYR A 667 62.38 -16.00 6.45
C TYR A 667 63.05 -15.78 7.81
N SER A 668 64.21 -15.14 7.78
CA SER A 668 64.93 -14.64 8.95
C SER A 668 65.35 -13.19 8.73
N VAL A 669 65.50 -12.45 9.82
CA VAL A 669 66.09 -11.10 9.80
C VAL A 669 67.31 -11.09 10.70
N SER A 670 68.45 -10.66 10.17
CA SER A 670 69.70 -10.52 10.92
C SER A 670 70.25 -9.12 10.71
N GLY A 671 70.39 -8.35 11.80
CA GLY A 671 70.67 -6.91 11.69
C GLY A 671 69.51 -6.20 11.00
N SER A 672 69.70 -5.83 9.72
CA SER A 672 68.65 -5.25 8.87
C SER A 672 68.37 -6.06 7.61
N ASP A 673 69.06 -7.18 7.42
CA ASP A 673 68.99 -7.98 6.20
C ASP A 673 67.88 -9.03 6.34
N LEU A 674 67.04 -9.16 5.31
CA LEU A 674 65.97 -10.15 5.21
C LEU A 674 66.44 -11.31 4.32
N THR A 675 66.41 -12.53 4.84
CA THR A 675 66.89 -13.73 4.14
C THR A 675 65.81 -14.80 4.13
N MET A 676 65.46 -15.31 2.95
CA MET A 676 64.66 -16.51 2.80
C MET A 676 65.48 -17.74 3.20
N ILE A 677 64.97 -18.51 4.16
CA ILE A 677 65.69 -19.66 4.74
C ILE A 677 65.58 -20.88 3.83
N SER A 678 64.48 -21.00 3.07
CA SER A 678 64.35 -22.02 2.03
C SER A 678 64.84 -21.48 0.70
N ALA A 679 65.71 -22.23 0.02
CA ALA A 679 66.19 -21.90 -1.32
C ALA A 679 65.08 -21.96 -2.39
N SER A 680 63.91 -22.55 -2.09
CA SER A 680 62.73 -22.52 -2.97
C SER A 680 61.79 -21.35 -2.68
N ALA A 681 61.91 -20.70 -1.52
CA ALA A 681 60.98 -19.64 -1.12
C ALA A 681 61.24 -18.36 -1.91
N GLY A 682 60.24 -17.94 -2.68
CA GLY A 682 60.21 -16.64 -3.36
C GLY A 682 59.76 -15.53 -2.43
N PHE A 683 60.19 -14.31 -2.73
CA PHE A 683 59.68 -13.09 -2.11
C PHE A 683 58.74 -12.38 -3.08
N LEU A 684 57.55 -12.04 -2.60
CA LEU A 684 56.49 -11.44 -3.40
C LEU A 684 56.05 -10.10 -2.80
N VAL A 685 56.04 -9.04 -3.60
CA VAL A 685 55.39 -7.77 -3.26
C VAL A 685 53.98 -7.80 -3.83
N TRP A 686 52.99 -7.73 -2.93
CA TRP A 686 51.58 -7.86 -3.28
C TRP A 686 51.09 -6.71 -4.15
N GLN A 687 50.09 -6.97 -4.99
CA GLN A 687 49.50 -5.99 -5.89
C GLN A 687 49.09 -4.70 -5.16
N ASP A 688 49.38 -3.57 -5.79
CA ASP A 688 49.13 -2.21 -5.26
C ASP A 688 49.79 -1.89 -3.90
N LYS A 689 50.73 -2.72 -3.43
CA LYS A 689 51.47 -2.48 -2.19
C LYS A 689 52.90 -2.06 -2.45
N THR A 690 53.51 -1.50 -1.42
CA THR A 690 54.87 -0.95 -1.48
C THR A 690 55.80 -1.67 -0.51
N TYR A 691 57.01 -1.97 -0.98
CA TYR A 691 58.08 -2.57 -0.17
C TYR A 691 59.39 -1.81 -0.35
N THR A 692 60.01 -1.46 0.77
CA THR A 692 61.27 -0.73 0.87
C THR A 692 62.13 -1.40 1.93
N PRO A 693 63.08 -2.27 1.57
CA PRO A 693 63.94 -2.94 2.52
C PRO A 693 64.81 -1.94 3.30
N GLY A 694 65.09 -2.26 4.56
CA GLY A 694 65.98 -1.47 5.42
C GLY A 694 67.43 -1.97 5.46
N GLY A 695 67.71 -3.08 4.78
CA GLY A 695 69.00 -3.75 4.62
C GLY A 695 68.94 -4.67 3.41
N ASP A 696 69.91 -5.56 3.25
CA ASP A 696 69.96 -6.43 2.06
C ASP A 696 68.78 -7.42 2.04
N LEU A 697 68.39 -7.86 0.85
CA LEU A 697 67.39 -8.90 0.62
C LEU A 697 68.07 -10.10 -0.03
N ASP A 698 67.85 -11.30 0.49
CA ASP A 698 68.30 -12.56 -0.10
C ASP A 698 67.08 -13.49 -0.27
N ALA A 699 66.77 -13.85 -1.51
CA ALA A 699 65.56 -14.59 -1.87
C ALA A 699 65.82 -15.69 -2.91
N GLY A 700 64.92 -16.68 -2.95
CA GLY A 700 64.81 -17.61 -4.07
C GLY A 700 64.37 -16.84 -5.31
N ASP A 701 63.07 -16.61 -5.45
CA ASP A 701 62.51 -15.80 -6.52
C ASP A 701 62.19 -14.38 -6.05
N ILE A 702 62.12 -13.42 -6.97
CA ILE A 702 61.51 -12.09 -6.74
C ILE A 702 60.31 -11.93 -7.65
N ILE A 703 59.16 -11.62 -7.05
CA ILE A 703 57.91 -11.37 -7.77
C ILE A 703 57.38 -9.99 -7.39
N ILE A 704 57.21 -9.13 -8.38
CA ILE A 704 56.57 -7.81 -8.22
C ILE A 704 55.26 -7.86 -9.00
N GLN A 705 54.14 -7.94 -8.29
CA GLN A 705 52.83 -8.00 -8.91
C GLN A 705 52.44 -6.66 -9.56
N THR A 706 51.41 -6.69 -10.39
CA THR A 706 50.86 -5.47 -11.01
C THR A 706 50.48 -4.44 -9.95
N GLY A 707 50.83 -3.18 -10.20
CA GLY A 707 50.58 -2.07 -9.27
C GLY A 707 51.52 -2.01 -8.06
N ALA A 708 52.25 -3.09 -7.76
CA ALA A 708 53.21 -3.11 -6.65
C ALA A 708 54.43 -2.22 -6.94
N ILE A 709 55.01 -1.65 -5.88
CA ILE A 709 56.24 -0.84 -5.94
C ILE A 709 57.31 -1.47 -5.06
N PHE A 710 58.44 -1.87 -5.66
CA PHE A 710 59.63 -2.31 -4.96
C PHE A 710 60.76 -1.29 -5.14
N SER A 711 61.20 -0.66 -4.04
CA SER A 711 62.27 0.34 -4.01
C SER A 711 63.37 -0.08 -3.03
N PRO A 712 64.46 -0.74 -3.48
CA PRO A 712 65.51 -1.22 -2.59
C PRO A 712 66.46 -0.15 -2.03
N GLU A 713 66.38 1.09 -2.51
CA GLU A 713 67.29 2.18 -2.13
C GLU A 713 68.77 1.78 -2.34
N ALA A 714 69.61 1.85 -1.31
CA ALA A 714 71.03 1.50 -1.42
C ALA A 714 71.32 0.00 -1.16
N ASN A 715 70.30 -0.81 -0.88
CA ASN A 715 70.48 -2.19 -0.40
C ASN A 715 70.63 -3.18 -1.55
N THR A 716 71.40 -4.23 -1.31
CA THR A 716 71.66 -5.32 -2.26
C THR A 716 70.50 -6.30 -2.29
N ILE A 717 70.15 -6.80 -3.47
CA ILE A 717 69.19 -7.90 -3.66
C ILE A 717 69.94 -9.10 -4.23
N ASN A 718 70.01 -10.20 -3.50
CA ASN A 718 70.54 -11.49 -3.94
C ASN A 718 69.38 -12.42 -4.33
N ILE A 719 69.52 -13.09 -5.46
CA ILE A 719 68.46 -13.88 -6.09
C ILE A 719 69.07 -15.19 -6.57
N SER A 720 68.60 -16.31 -6.01
CA SER A 720 69.04 -17.66 -6.38
C SER A 720 68.10 -18.38 -7.36
N GLY A 721 66.94 -17.77 -7.62
CA GLY A 721 65.87 -18.22 -8.51
C GLY A 721 65.49 -17.16 -9.55
N ASP A 722 64.20 -17.03 -9.87
CA ASP A 722 63.70 -16.24 -10.98
C ASP A 722 63.27 -14.82 -10.57
N TRP A 723 63.39 -13.86 -11.49
CA TRP A 723 62.87 -12.50 -11.33
C TRP A 723 61.70 -12.26 -12.28
N ALA A 724 60.53 -11.96 -11.72
CA ALA A 724 59.32 -11.64 -12.46
C ALA A 724 58.73 -10.29 -12.01
N ASN A 725 58.85 -9.28 -12.86
CA ASN A 725 58.31 -7.95 -12.58
C ASN A 725 57.16 -7.58 -13.53
N SER A 726 55.96 -7.47 -12.96
CA SER A 726 54.76 -6.94 -13.62
C SER A 726 54.29 -5.60 -13.00
N GLY A 727 55.03 -5.07 -12.02
CA GLY A 727 54.77 -3.80 -11.34
C GLY A 727 55.87 -2.78 -11.61
N THR A 728 56.23 -2.02 -10.57
CA THR A 728 57.28 -0.99 -10.62
C THR A 728 58.46 -1.39 -9.74
N PHE A 729 59.61 -1.66 -10.36
CA PHE A 729 60.89 -1.68 -9.66
C PHE A 729 61.60 -0.33 -9.83
N THR A 730 61.85 0.36 -8.72
CA THR A 730 62.56 1.65 -8.70
C THR A 730 64.00 1.41 -8.28
N ALA A 731 64.89 1.22 -9.25
CA ALA A 731 66.30 0.98 -8.97
C ALA A 731 66.90 2.14 -8.17
N GLY A 732 67.40 1.84 -6.97
CA GLY A 732 68.20 2.76 -6.17
C GLY A 732 69.69 2.64 -6.54
N ALA A 733 70.58 2.69 -5.53
CA ALA A 733 72.03 2.58 -5.72
C ALA A 733 72.60 1.17 -5.44
N GLY A 734 71.77 0.25 -4.93
CA GLY A 734 72.18 -1.13 -4.62
C GLY A 734 72.33 -2.03 -5.84
N ALA A 735 73.05 -3.14 -5.67
CA ALA A 735 73.22 -4.17 -6.70
C ALA A 735 72.08 -5.19 -6.69
N VAL A 736 71.67 -5.64 -7.87
CA VAL A 736 70.81 -6.82 -8.07
C VAL A 736 71.70 -7.96 -8.56
N ILE A 737 71.85 -8.99 -7.75
CA ILE A 737 72.81 -10.08 -7.92
C ILE A 737 72.06 -11.39 -8.16
N PHE A 738 72.24 -11.95 -9.35
CA PHE A 738 71.82 -13.30 -9.70
C PHE A 738 72.95 -14.29 -9.37
N ASP A 739 72.73 -15.19 -8.42
CA ASP A 739 73.77 -16.02 -7.82
C ASP A 739 73.49 -17.54 -7.89
N LYS A 740 72.64 -17.99 -8.81
CA LYS A 740 72.37 -19.42 -8.97
C LYS A 740 73.63 -20.19 -9.38
N THR A 741 73.90 -21.27 -8.67
CA THR A 741 75.11 -22.08 -8.88
C THR A 741 74.99 -23.04 -10.05
N THR A 742 73.78 -23.57 -10.34
CA THR A 742 73.51 -24.52 -11.44
C THR A 742 72.10 -24.35 -12.01
N GLY A 743 71.92 -24.64 -13.30
CA GLY A 743 70.62 -24.49 -13.99
C GLY A 743 70.36 -23.06 -14.49
N ALA A 744 69.12 -22.77 -14.86
CA ALA A 744 68.70 -21.47 -15.37
C ALA A 744 67.99 -20.63 -14.30
N GLN A 745 68.24 -19.32 -14.32
CA GLN A 745 67.41 -18.26 -13.71
C GLN A 745 66.76 -17.48 -14.84
N THR A 746 65.47 -17.24 -14.75
CA THR A 746 64.79 -16.36 -15.70
C THR A 746 64.70 -14.94 -15.18
N LEU A 747 64.89 -13.97 -16.08
CA LEU A 747 64.76 -12.54 -15.80
C LEU A 747 63.70 -11.96 -16.73
N ASN A 748 62.56 -11.61 -16.15
CA ASN A 748 61.55 -10.75 -16.74
C ASN A 748 61.56 -9.40 -16.00
N ALA A 749 62.35 -8.45 -16.49
CA ALA A 749 62.53 -7.13 -15.89
C ALA A 749 61.28 -6.22 -15.92
N GLY A 750 60.23 -6.60 -16.65
CA GLY A 750 59.12 -5.71 -16.98
C GLY A 750 59.60 -4.46 -17.73
N ALA A 751 59.11 -3.29 -17.32
CA ALA A 751 59.53 -1.99 -17.84
C ALA A 751 60.69 -1.34 -17.04
N SER A 752 61.27 -2.05 -16.09
CA SER A 752 62.25 -1.49 -15.16
C SER A 752 63.69 -1.63 -15.63
N SER A 753 64.50 -0.63 -15.29
CA SER A 753 65.96 -0.65 -15.43
C SER A 753 66.64 -1.09 -14.14
N PHE A 754 67.87 -1.60 -14.23
CA PHE A 754 68.73 -1.88 -13.08
C PHE A 754 69.88 -0.87 -13.00
N TYR A 755 70.27 -0.48 -11.78
CA TYR A 755 71.43 0.40 -11.57
C TYR A 755 72.75 -0.38 -11.69
N ASP A 756 72.85 -1.49 -10.95
CA ASP A 756 73.97 -2.43 -11.00
C ASP A 756 73.40 -3.85 -11.04
N LEU A 757 73.50 -4.52 -12.18
CA LEU A 757 73.02 -5.89 -12.39
C LEU A 757 74.22 -6.82 -12.51
N GLN A 758 74.32 -7.78 -11.59
CA GLN A 758 75.44 -8.72 -11.52
C GLN A 758 74.93 -10.16 -11.68
N HIS A 759 75.75 -10.99 -12.33
CA HIS A 759 75.58 -12.43 -12.38
C HIS A 759 76.90 -13.06 -11.97
N THR A 760 76.96 -13.59 -10.75
CA THR A 760 78.23 -13.83 -10.04
C THR A 760 78.62 -15.30 -9.99
N GLN A 761 77.68 -16.21 -10.28
CA GLN A 761 77.87 -17.66 -10.15
C GLN A 761 77.74 -18.39 -11.50
N ALA A 762 77.90 -19.72 -11.47
CA ALA A 762 78.06 -20.55 -12.67
C ALA A 762 76.75 -20.94 -13.38
N GLY A 763 75.59 -20.52 -12.87
CA GLY A 763 74.29 -20.71 -13.51
C GLY A 763 74.15 -19.98 -14.84
N THR A 764 73.00 -20.15 -15.48
CA THR A 764 72.62 -19.37 -16.68
C THR A 764 71.57 -18.35 -16.31
N LEU A 765 71.84 -17.07 -16.50
CA LEU A 765 70.83 -16.01 -16.44
C LEU A 765 70.20 -15.83 -17.83
N GLN A 766 68.90 -16.09 -17.95
CA GLN A 766 68.13 -16.02 -19.18
C GLN A 766 67.15 -14.84 -19.14
N LEU A 767 67.41 -13.82 -19.95
CA LEU A 767 66.48 -12.72 -20.20
C LEU A 767 65.34 -13.20 -21.12
N LEU A 768 64.08 -13.02 -20.70
CA LEU A 768 62.92 -13.58 -21.40
C LEU A 768 62.36 -12.68 -22.51
N THR A 769 61.79 -11.52 -22.15
CA THR A 769 60.91 -10.75 -23.06
C THR A 769 61.26 -9.28 -23.24
N ASN A 770 62.27 -8.75 -22.52
CA ASN A 770 62.50 -7.30 -22.42
C ASN A 770 63.94 -6.90 -22.75
N ASN A 771 64.14 -5.64 -23.17
CA ASN A 771 65.47 -5.02 -23.21
C ASN A 771 65.81 -4.48 -21.81
N LEU A 772 67.04 -4.72 -21.35
CA LEU A 772 67.57 -4.21 -20.09
C LEU A 772 68.17 -2.81 -20.23
#